data_AF-A0A431LBF8-F1
#
_entry.id   AF-A0A431LBF8-F1
#
_cell.length_a   1.000
_cell.length_b   1.000
_cell.length_c   1.000
_cell.angle_alpha   90.00
_cell.angle_beta   90.00
_cell.angle_gamma   90.00
#
_symmetry.space_group_name_H-M   'P 1'
#
loop_
_entity.id
_entity.type
_entity.pdbx_description
1 polymer ?
#
loop_
_entity_poly.entity_id
_entity_poly.type
_entity_poly.pdbx_seq_one_letter_code
_entity_poly.pdbx_strand_id
1 'polypeptide(L)'
;MPLRDSFRQPDSNARATPRPNKLPRPPSREDIDFTLQRARNKPGTPFGLQWTQSDTVFVLSITCDESQSAPAWLLQFGTGAERTVAWSYKSYDVSYIQSLIEASVQNPHSDAALADEEFDPQALEESASKLVGTTFADQYEIIAELGEGGMGIVYKARDIETDRFVAVKVLHKRLLREPTSKKRFEQEARAAMSLAHPNLISVYRYGFIDSTIPYLVMEFIDGYGLDDELKEVGQLDLPTFLDLFIQCCNGLKHAHQKRIIHRDLKPSNLMLVKNGESTLIKIVDFGVSKMLEKEITNQDLTQEDQLIGSPYYMSPEQCKGEMVDARADIYALGCLMYQALTGFVPLAGDNALQTIGKHICEAPLPLMGVRPDLHIPVSLQNCILKALEKEPDDRQANVDVLQNQLQAIMDEYVEKPPAAESEVAAPTHFLVDVGDLPASTYQAALKVQMLLRSGSMTLTQAAAALDRAHLQGGLIVTEGLTRDIPADLKGIETPVEAILVEAGLIKNSVWKTVLRLQQEMRTKRLTKEQAMEEFRRQHPKPVVVPVPEPTPEPTPAPESKQQAADVPKDILELILRAGIVSQSDVDDLGSEEADRTNLAKRLVAVGKLDSDTLIAARQCLSLIERNRLATERAIIALLYCQRSRVDLYHSFEELGWERP
;
A
#
# COMPACT_ATOMS: atom_id res chain seq x y z
N MET A 1 23.81 48.20 47.67
CA MET A 1 22.58 48.74 47.02
C MET A 1 22.81 50.22 46.77
N PRO A 2 22.17 50.83 45.76
CA PRO A 2 22.02 50.43 44.36
C PRO A 2 22.43 51.62 43.46
N LEU A 3 22.29 51.59 42.13
CA LEU A 3 21.16 52.26 41.50
C LEU A 3 21.02 51.84 40.03
N ARG A 4 19.77 51.54 39.69
CA ARG A 4 19.18 51.42 38.36
C ARG A 4 18.91 52.82 37.79
N ASP A 5 18.92 52.90 36.45
CA ASP A 5 18.05 53.68 35.53
C ASP A 5 18.88 54.02 34.26
N SER A 6 18.42 54.00 33.02
CA SER A 6 17.15 53.66 32.38
C SER A 6 17.37 53.59 30.86
N PHE A 7 16.85 52.54 30.22
CA PHE A 7 16.39 52.42 28.82
C PHE A 7 17.15 53.09 27.64
N ARG A 8 17.88 52.28 26.84
CA ARG A 8 17.53 51.90 25.43
C ARG A 8 18.69 51.16 24.74
N GLN A 9 18.39 49.91 24.29
CA GLN A 9 19.26 48.85 23.71
C GLN A 9 20.37 48.37 24.66
N PRO A 10 20.54 47.06 24.98
CA PRO A 10 20.72 45.92 24.06
C PRO A 10 20.02 44.61 24.56
N ASP A 11 20.17 43.46 23.90
CA ASP A 11 20.99 42.40 24.48
C ASP A 11 21.81 41.69 23.40
N SER A 12 23.04 42.18 23.24
CA SER A 12 24.19 41.34 22.96
C SER A 12 24.36 40.35 24.12
N ASN A 13 23.55 39.30 24.16
CA ASN A 13 23.77 38.15 25.03
C ASN A 13 24.13 36.96 24.16
N ALA A 14 25.37 36.97 23.65
CA ALA A 14 26.10 35.72 23.53
C ALA A 14 26.16 35.13 24.94
N ARG A 15 25.16 34.30 25.30
CA ARG A 15 25.18 33.52 26.54
C ARG A 15 26.50 32.75 26.51
N ALA A 16 27.45 33.19 27.33
CA ALA A 16 28.65 32.42 27.60
C ALA A 16 28.19 31.04 28.06
N THR A 17 28.43 30.02 27.24
CA THR A 17 28.17 28.64 27.62
C THR A 17 28.94 28.37 28.91
N PRO A 18 28.28 27.83 29.96
CA PRO A 18 28.98 27.53 31.19
C PRO A 18 30.15 26.59 30.87
N ARG A 19 31.35 26.90 31.39
CA ARG A 19 32.52 26.05 31.17
C ARG A 19 32.19 24.63 31.66
N PRO A 20 32.40 23.60 30.84
CA PRO A 20 32.09 22.23 31.23
C PRO A 20 32.92 21.84 32.46
N ASN A 21 32.30 21.07 33.36
CA ASN A 21 32.96 20.59 34.56
C ASN A 21 34.08 19.62 34.16
N LYS A 22 35.31 19.93 34.55
CA LYS A 22 36.47 19.09 34.25
C LYS A 22 36.53 17.89 35.20
N LEU A 23 36.53 16.69 34.64
CA LEU A 23 36.67 15.42 35.33
C LEU A 23 38.05 14.82 35.02
N PRO A 24 38.69 14.13 35.98
CA PRO A 24 39.98 13.46 35.78
C PRO A 24 39.85 12.11 35.04
N ARG A 25 38.62 11.65 34.78
CA ARG A 25 38.28 10.36 34.18
C ARG A 25 37.01 10.49 33.32
N PRO A 26 36.69 9.50 32.45
CA PRO A 26 35.37 9.41 31.85
C PRO A 26 34.26 9.48 32.91
N PRO A 27 33.13 10.13 32.62
CA PRO A 27 32.06 10.33 33.58
C PRO A 27 31.44 8.98 33.98
N SER A 28 31.25 8.77 35.28
CA SER A 28 30.54 7.59 35.79
C SER A 28 29.04 7.78 35.64
N ARG A 29 28.28 6.70 35.83
CA ARG A 29 26.81 6.76 35.90
C ARG A 29 26.29 7.87 36.82
N GLU A 30 26.91 8.03 37.98
CA GLU A 30 26.55 9.04 38.98
C GLU A 30 26.83 10.48 38.47
N ASP A 31 27.94 10.68 37.75
CA ASP A 31 28.28 11.97 37.15
C ASP A 31 27.26 12.38 36.07
N ILE A 32 26.80 11.40 35.26
CA ILE A 32 25.82 11.58 34.18
C ILE A 32 24.43 11.85 34.77
N ASP A 33 24.00 11.06 35.77
CA ASP A 33 22.70 11.24 36.44
C ASP A 33 22.61 12.59 37.14
N PHE A 34 23.67 12.99 37.85
CA PHE A 34 23.75 14.30 38.49
C PHE A 34 23.67 15.44 37.48
N THR A 35 24.27 15.28 36.30
CA THR A 35 24.23 16.30 35.23
C THR A 35 22.85 16.38 34.58
N LEU A 36 22.18 15.24 34.39
CA LEU A 36 20.79 15.17 33.93
C LEU A 36 19.82 15.87 34.89
N GLN A 37 19.96 15.64 36.21
CA GLN A 37 19.15 16.31 37.22
C GLN A 37 19.34 17.84 37.18
N ARG A 38 20.57 18.31 36.99
CA ARG A 38 20.86 19.76 36.85
C ARG A 38 20.26 20.37 35.59
N ALA A 39 20.31 19.63 34.47
CA ALA A 39 19.70 20.06 33.21
C ALA A 39 18.18 20.16 33.29
N ARG A 40 17.53 19.20 33.97
CA ARG A 40 16.08 19.25 34.25
C ARG A 40 15.67 20.43 35.13
N ASN A 41 16.50 20.80 36.10
CA ASN A 41 16.22 21.92 37.00
C ASN A 41 16.42 23.30 36.34
N LYS A 42 17.04 23.37 35.16
CA LYS A 42 17.25 24.59 34.37
C LYS A 42 17.10 24.31 32.86
N PRO A 43 15.86 24.09 32.37
CA PRO A 43 15.61 23.86 30.96
C PRO A 43 16.12 25.04 30.10
N GLY A 44 16.52 24.75 28.87
CA GLY A 44 17.10 25.72 27.93
C GLY A 44 18.55 26.16 28.23
N THR A 45 19.18 25.64 29.29
CA THR A 45 20.60 25.89 29.60
C THR A 45 21.42 24.62 29.36
N PRO A 46 22.44 24.65 28.48
CA PRO A 46 23.32 23.50 28.27
C PRO A 46 24.23 23.28 29.48
N PHE A 47 24.32 22.03 29.94
CA PHE A 47 25.32 21.58 30.91
C PHE A 47 26.34 20.71 30.21
N GLY A 48 27.59 20.72 30.67
CA GLY A 48 28.62 19.88 30.07
C GLY A 48 29.62 19.32 31.06
N LEU A 49 30.14 18.14 30.73
CA LEU A 49 31.24 17.44 31.38
C LEU A 49 32.40 17.38 30.39
N GLN A 50 33.63 17.56 30.87
CA GLN A 50 34.84 17.49 30.05
C GLN A 50 35.87 16.59 30.73
N TRP A 51 36.51 15.70 29.99
CA TRP A 51 37.66 14.92 30.47
C TRP A 51 38.71 14.77 29.36
N THR A 52 39.88 14.25 29.71
CA THR A 52 40.98 14.05 28.77
C THR A 52 41.50 12.63 28.92
N GLN A 53 41.71 11.94 27.78
CA GLN A 53 42.26 10.59 27.74
C GLN A 53 43.15 10.44 26.51
N SER A 54 44.39 9.97 26.73
CA SER A 54 45.39 9.72 25.67
C SER A 54 45.48 10.86 24.63
N ASP A 55 45.65 12.09 25.13
CA ASP A 55 45.73 13.35 24.37
C ASP A 55 44.46 13.87 23.67
N THR A 56 43.35 13.13 23.76
CA THR A 56 42.04 13.58 23.23
C THR A 56 41.18 14.20 24.34
N VAL A 57 40.63 15.39 24.09
CA VAL A 57 39.69 16.06 25.00
C VAL A 57 38.27 15.70 24.60
N PHE A 58 37.51 15.11 25.51
CA PHE A 58 36.09 14.78 25.31
C PHE A 58 35.21 15.78 26.05
N VAL A 59 34.11 16.19 25.43
CA VAL A 59 33.09 17.08 25.99
C VAL A 59 31.72 16.46 25.75
N LEU A 60 31.05 16.05 26.83
CA LEU A 60 29.66 15.63 26.82
C LEU A 60 28.80 16.83 27.20
N SER A 61 27.80 17.16 26.40
CA SER A 61 26.83 18.22 26.70
C SER A 61 25.41 17.69 26.72
N ILE A 62 24.56 18.26 27.57
CA ILE A 62 23.15 17.93 27.70
C ILE A 62 22.30 19.21 27.70
N THR A 63 21.18 19.16 26.97
CA THR A 63 20.15 20.20 26.96
C THR A 63 18.76 19.59 27.16
N CYS A 64 18.01 20.10 28.13
CA CYS A 64 16.60 19.79 28.33
C CYS A 64 15.74 20.93 27.77
N ASP A 65 14.66 20.58 27.06
CA ASP A 65 13.65 21.54 26.60
C ASP A 65 12.51 21.67 27.62
N GLU A 66 11.74 22.74 27.56
CA GLU A 66 10.58 23.00 28.44
C GLU A 66 9.38 22.08 28.12
N SER A 67 9.39 21.43 26.96
CA SER A 67 8.30 20.64 26.38
C SER A 67 8.13 19.19 26.89
N GLN A 68 8.79 18.80 28.00
CA GLN A 68 8.87 17.40 28.50
C GLN A 68 9.51 16.39 27.52
N SER A 69 10.07 16.83 26.39
CA SER A 69 10.79 15.99 25.44
C SER A 69 12.09 15.42 26.04
N ALA A 70 12.53 14.25 25.55
CA ALA A 70 13.75 13.60 26.04
C ALA A 70 14.99 14.50 25.87
N PRO A 71 15.90 14.56 26.87
CA PRO A 71 17.03 15.46 26.87
C PRO A 71 18.00 15.08 25.74
N ALA A 72 18.50 16.10 25.04
CA ALA A 72 19.47 15.92 23.97
C ALA A 72 20.88 15.90 24.54
N TRP A 73 21.61 14.81 24.27
CA TRP A 73 23.00 14.60 24.62
C TRP A 73 23.86 14.73 23.37
N LEU A 74 25.01 15.36 23.49
CA LEU A 74 25.97 15.56 22.42
C LEU A 74 27.38 15.29 22.96
N LEU A 75 28.07 14.30 22.39
CA LEU A 75 29.46 14.01 22.69
C LEU A 75 30.36 14.57 21.58
N GLN A 76 31.37 15.33 21.98
CA GLN A 76 32.39 15.86 21.09
C GLN A 76 33.77 15.44 21.57
N PHE A 77 34.72 15.24 20.65
CA PHE A 77 36.11 14.98 20.98
C PHE A 77 37.07 15.68 20.03
N GLY A 78 38.30 15.92 20.45
CA GLY A 78 39.32 16.50 19.57
C GLY A 78 40.60 16.89 20.30
N THR A 79 41.57 17.39 19.55
CA THR A 79 42.86 17.86 20.04
C THR A 79 42.92 19.39 19.93
N GLY A 80 43.08 20.09 21.07
CA GLY A 80 43.14 21.56 21.07
C GLY A 80 41.79 22.27 20.87
N ALA A 81 41.72 23.18 19.89
CA ALA A 81 40.53 24.02 19.64
C ALA A 81 39.54 23.41 18.64
N GLU A 82 39.97 22.43 17.84
CA GLU A 82 39.11 21.70 16.90
C GLU A 82 38.41 20.54 17.63
N ARG A 83 37.09 20.46 17.47
CA ARG A 83 36.25 19.43 18.10
C ARG A 83 35.33 18.81 17.06
N THR A 84 35.39 17.50 16.94
CA THR A 84 34.52 16.68 16.11
C THR A 84 33.34 16.19 16.94
N VAL A 85 32.14 16.16 16.36
CA VAL A 85 30.97 15.54 16.99
C VAL A 85 31.08 14.03 16.84
N ALA A 86 31.08 13.29 17.95
CA ALA A 86 31.02 11.83 17.93
C ALA A 86 29.60 11.36 17.60
N TRP A 87 28.61 11.91 18.32
CA TRP A 87 27.21 11.59 18.18
C TRP A 87 26.33 12.60 18.91
N SER A 88 25.06 12.65 18.51
CA SER A 88 23.98 13.37 19.18
C SER A 88 22.82 12.40 19.41
N TYR A 89 22.29 12.34 20.64
CA TYR A 89 21.29 11.33 21.02
C TYR A 89 20.28 11.88 22.05
N LYS A 90 18.99 11.56 21.91
CA LYS A 90 17.94 11.98 22.86
C LYS A 90 17.50 10.81 23.72
N SER A 91 17.74 10.86 25.04
CA SER A 91 17.32 9.78 25.95
C SER A 91 17.37 10.14 27.43
N TYR A 92 16.44 9.58 28.20
CA TYR A 92 16.48 9.61 29.67
C TYR A 92 17.32 8.47 30.28
N ASP A 93 17.74 7.48 29.48
CA ASP A 93 18.50 6.34 29.96
C ASP A 93 19.99 6.68 30.12
N VAL A 94 20.36 6.99 31.36
CA VAL A 94 21.73 7.29 31.77
C VAL A 94 22.68 6.11 31.53
N SER A 95 22.20 4.86 31.63
CA SER A 95 23.04 3.66 31.46
C SER A 95 23.44 3.49 29.99
N TYR A 96 22.52 3.82 29.08
CA TYR A 96 22.80 3.81 27.65
C TYR A 96 23.78 4.91 27.25
N ILE A 97 23.59 6.14 27.74
CA ILE A 97 24.53 7.26 27.52
C ILE A 97 25.94 6.90 28.02
N GLN A 98 26.04 6.26 29.18
CA GLN A 98 27.32 5.77 29.69
C GLN A 98 27.97 4.76 28.73
N SER A 99 27.20 3.78 28.23
CA SER A 99 27.72 2.77 27.29
C SER A 99 28.21 3.39 25.96
N LEU A 100 27.52 4.44 25.47
CA LEU A 100 27.94 5.18 24.27
C LEU A 100 29.26 5.93 24.50
N ILE A 101 29.42 6.54 25.68
CA ILE A 101 30.68 7.21 26.05
C ILE A 101 31.82 6.20 26.12
N GLU A 102 31.60 5.05 26.75
CA GLU A 102 32.60 3.99 26.86
C GLU A 102 33.01 3.45 25.48
N ALA A 103 32.05 3.25 24.57
CA ALA A 103 32.33 2.84 23.19
C ALA A 103 33.13 3.90 22.41
N SER A 104 32.75 5.18 22.52
CA SER A 104 33.46 6.29 21.85
C SER A 104 34.86 6.54 22.40
N VAL A 105 35.09 6.26 23.68
CA VAL A 105 36.41 6.34 24.30
C VAL A 105 37.32 5.19 23.85
N GLN A 106 36.76 4.01 23.59
CA GLN A 106 37.52 2.84 23.12
C GLN A 106 37.89 2.92 21.64
N ASN A 107 37.10 3.62 20.81
CA ASN A 107 37.37 3.83 19.38
C ASN A 107 37.13 5.30 18.95
N PRO A 108 38.06 6.24 19.25
CA PRO A 108 37.92 7.65 18.87
C PRO A 108 38.06 7.94 17.36
N HIS A 109 38.38 6.93 16.53
CA HIS A 109 38.55 7.06 15.08
C HIS A 109 37.63 6.16 14.24
N SER A 110 36.66 5.47 14.86
CA SER A 110 35.64 4.82 14.04
C SER A 110 34.74 5.91 13.48
N ASP A 111 34.67 6.02 12.16
CA ASP A 111 33.66 6.74 11.37
C ASP A 111 32.25 6.17 11.63
N ALA A 112 31.85 6.08 12.89
CA ALA A 112 30.48 5.84 13.32
C ALA A 112 29.76 7.19 13.40
N ALA A 113 29.94 8.02 12.37
CA ALA A 113 28.84 8.85 11.93
C ALA A 113 27.79 7.87 11.44
N LEU A 114 26.61 7.91 12.07
CA LEU A 114 25.37 7.36 11.52
C LEU A 114 25.08 8.12 10.23
N ALA A 115 25.81 7.80 9.16
CA ALA A 115 25.38 7.99 7.80
C ALA A 115 24.46 6.81 7.50
N ASP A 116 23.28 7.11 7.00
CA ASP A 116 22.40 6.16 6.35
C ASP A 116 23.25 5.29 5.42
N GLU A 117 23.51 4.03 5.78
CA GLU A 117 24.06 3.07 4.83
C GLU A 117 23.00 2.93 3.73
N GLU A 118 23.32 3.48 2.56
CA GLU A 118 22.59 3.21 1.33
C GLU A 118 22.39 1.69 1.23
N PHE A 119 21.12 1.32 1.21
CA PHE A 119 20.64 -0.03 1.01
C PHE A 119 21.24 -0.57 -0.29
N ASP A 120 22.22 -1.46 -0.19
CA ASP A 120 22.74 -2.24 -1.31
C ASP A 120 21.88 -3.51 -1.48
N PRO A 121 20.98 -3.55 -2.48
CA PRO A 121 20.10 -4.70 -2.70
C PRO A 121 20.88 -5.95 -3.15
N GLN A 122 22.11 -5.80 -3.68
CA GLN A 122 22.90 -6.91 -4.22
C GLN A 122 23.56 -7.77 -3.14
N ALA A 123 23.81 -7.22 -1.94
CA ALA A 123 24.39 -7.96 -0.83
C ALA A 123 23.41 -8.99 -0.19
N LEU A 124 22.10 -8.83 -0.42
CA LEU A 124 21.07 -9.79 0.00
C LEU A 124 20.97 -10.98 -0.96
N GLU A 125 21.10 -10.77 -2.27
CA GLU A 125 21.11 -11.85 -3.27
C GLU A 125 22.32 -12.80 -3.11
N GLU A 126 23.49 -12.28 -2.72
CA GLU A 126 24.67 -13.13 -2.43
C GLU A 126 24.55 -13.95 -1.13
N SER A 127 23.59 -13.63 -0.25
CA SER A 127 23.37 -14.34 1.01
C SER A 127 22.24 -15.37 0.92
N ALA A 128 21.31 -15.25 -0.03
CA ALA A 128 20.17 -16.15 -0.23
C ALA A 128 20.60 -17.54 -0.76
N SER A 129 21.66 -17.62 -1.57
CA SER A 129 22.16 -18.89 -2.13
C SER A 129 23.02 -19.73 -1.16
N LYS A 130 23.28 -19.27 0.07
CA LYS A 130 24.36 -19.81 0.91
C LYS A 130 23.98 -20.98 1.81
N LEU A 131 22.69 -21.23 2.04
CA LEU A 131 22.25 -22.29 2.95
C LEU A 131 21.64 -23.52 2.25
N VAL A 132 21.15 -23.40 1.02
CA VAL A 132 20.60 -24.55 0.28
C VAL A 132 21.68 -25.61 0.03
N GLY A 133 21.40 -26.86 0.39
CA GLY A 133 22.36 -27.96 0.35
C GLY A 133 23.34 -28.00 1.52
N THR A 134 23.18 -27.11 2.52
CA THR A 134 23.98 -27.14 3.76
C THR A 134 23.16 -27.71 4.92
N THR A 135 23.86 -28.19 5.95
CA THR A 135 23.25 -28.56 7.23
C THR A 135 23.23 -27.36 8.15
N PHE A 136 22.02 -26.89 8.46
CA PHE A 136 21.74 -25.79 9.36
C PHE A 136 21.61 -26.26 10.82
N ALA A 137 22.28 -25.55 11.74
CA ALA A 137 22.29 -25.85 13.18
C ALA A 137 22.60 -27.33 13.51
N ASP A 138 23.48 -27.96 12.73
CA ASP A 138 23.90 -29.37 12.82
C ASP A 138 22.77 -30.42 12.79
N GLN A 139 21.53 -30.03 12.43
CA GLN A 139 20.35 -30.90 12.50
C GLN A 139 19.45 -30.81 11.25
N TYR A 140 19.42 -29.67 10.55
CA TYR A 140 18.45 -29.42 9.50
C TYR A 140 19.12 -29.30 8.14
N GLU A 141 19.00 -30.32 7.30
CA GLU A 141 19.48 -30.28 5.92
C GLU A 141 18.55 -29.37 5.09
N ILE A 142 19.05 -28.21 4.64
CA ILE A 142 18.24 -27.26 3.86
C ILE A 142 18.11 -27.77 2.41
N ILE A 143 16.87 -27.95 1.96
CA ILE A 143 16.55 -28.53 0.65
C ILE A 143 16.24 -27.46 -0.38
N ALA A 144 15.43 -26.47 0.00
CA ALA A 144 14.96 -25.42 -0.90
C ALA A 144 14.54 -24.19 -0.10
N GLU A 145 14.59 -23.04 -0.73
CA GLU A 145 13.90 -21.85 -0.26
C GLU A 145 12.41 -21.95 -0.60
N LEU A 146 11.54 -21.61 0.35
CA LEU A 146 10.09 -21.54 0.18
C LEU A 146 9.62 -20.11 -0.09
N GLY A 147 10.34 -19.11 0.42
CA GLY A 147 10.13 -17.72 0.11
C GLY A 147 10.86 -16.76 1.06
N GLU A 148 11.00 -15.52 0.61
CA GLU A 148 11.57 -14.41 1.36
C GLU A 148 10.48 -13.36 1.63
N GLY A 149 10.47 -12.81 2.84
CA GLY A 149 9.62 -11.68 3.21
C GLY A 149 10.37 -10.68 4.07
N GLY A 150 9.76 -9.53 4.37
CA GLY A 150 10.44 -8.41 5.04
C GLY A 150 11.05 -8.72 6.43
N MET A 151 10.77 -9.88 7.01
CA MET A 151 11.28 -10.29 8.32
C MET A 151 12.30 -11.43 8.27
N GLY A 152 12.45 -12.09 7.13
CA GLY A 152 13.38 -13.19 6.96
C GLY A 152 13.00 -14.13 5.83
N ILE A 153 13.78 -15.21 5.75
CA ILE A 153 13.69 -16.22 4.70
C ILE A 153 13.15 -17.52 5.31
N VAL A 154 12.26 -18.19 4.59
CA VAL A 154 11.70 -19.49 4.98
C VAL A 154 12.27 -20.56 4.06
N TYR A 155 12.84 -21.60 4.67
CA TYR A 155 13.42 -22.74 3.96
C TYR A 155 12.64 -24.03 4.24
N LYS A 156 12.56 -24.91 3.26
CA LYS A 156 12.24 -26.32 3.45
C LYS A 156 13.51 -27.04 3.88
N ALA A 157 13.45 -27.77 4.98
CA ALA A 157 14.55 -28.56 5.48
C ALA A 157 14.11 -29.98 5.83
N ARG A 158 15.05 -30.92 5.87
CA ARG A 158 14.86 -32.25 6.45
C ARG A 158 15.53 -32.27 7.82
N ASP A 159 14.76 -32.57 8.84
CA ASP A 159 15.29 -32.86 10.17
C ASP A 159 15.96 -34.22 10.14
N ILE A 160 17.29 -34.24 10.27
CA ILE A 160 18.12 -35.44 10.14
C ILE A 160 17.80 -36.46 11.25
N GLU A 161 17.39 -35.99 12.44
CA GLU A 161 17.09 -36.88 13.57
C GLU A 161 15.76 -37.62 13.39
N THR A 162 14.74 -36.93 12.88
CA THR A 162 13.37 -37.48 12.77
C THR A 162 13.02 -37.98 11.37
N ASP A 163 13.87 -37.68 10.39
CA ASP A 163 13.67 -37.96 8.97
C ASP A 163 12.38 -37.33 8.38
N ARG A 164 12.02 -36.14 8.88
CA ARG A 164 10.80 -35.42 8.47
C ARG A 164 11.14 -34.07 7.84
N PHE A 165 10.29 -33.65 6.90
CA PHE A 165 10.37 -32.28 6.39
C PHE A 165 9.82 -31.28 7.42
N VAL A 166 10.54 -30.18 7.58
CA VAL A 166 10.22 -29.04 8.44
C VAL A 166 10.43 -27.75 7.66
N ALA A 167 9.75 -26.68 8.08
CA ALA A 167 10.04 -25.34 7.60
C ALA A 167 10.95 -24.62 8.61
N VAL A 168 11.99 -23.95 8.14
CA VAL A 168 12.94 -23.19 8.96
C VAL A 168 12.86 -21.73 8.54
N LYS A 169 12.32 -20.88 9.41
CA LYS A 169 12.26 -19.43 9.21
C LYS A 169 13.46 -18.78 9.88
N VAL A 170 14.37 -18.23 9.10
CA VAL A 170 15.55 -17.48 9.57
C VAL A 170 15.22 -16.00 9.50
N LEU A 171 15.21 -15.32 10.64
CA LEU A 171 14.83 -13.93 10.75
C LEU A 171 16.04 -13.01 10.53
N HIS A 172 15.83 -11.82 9.94
CA HIS A 172 16.92 -10.89 9.71
C HIS A 172 17.53 -10.38 11.03
N LYS A 173 18.87 -10.27 11.06
CA LYS A 173 19.64 -9.78 12.22
C LYS A 173 19.18 -8.41 12.73
N ARG A 174 18.65 -7.55 11.84
CA ARG A 174 18.13 -6.21 12.18
C ARG A 174 17.01 -6.23 13.23
N LEU A 175 16.27 -7.33 13.34
CA LEU A 175 15.17 -7.49 14.29
C LEU A 175 15.65 -7.66 15.76
N LEU A 176 16.94 -7.93 15.99
CA LEU A 176 17.53 -8.04 17.33
C LEU A 176 18.44 -6.86 17.71
N ARG A 177 18.29 -5.69 17.05
CA ARG A 177 19.12 -4.50 17.33
C ARG A 177 19.00 -3.99 18.77
N GLU A 178 17.88 -4.23 19.44
CA GLU A 178 17.71 -3.87 20.85
C GLU A 178 17.89 -5.08 21.79
N PRO A 179 18.55 -4.91 22.95
CA PRO A 179 18.69 -5.98 23.95
C PRO A 179 17.34 -6.56 24.43
N THR A 180 16.27 -5.75 24.39
CA THR A 180 14.91 -6.21 24.73
C THR A 180 14.26 -7.06 23.64
N SER A 181 14.67 -6.94 22.37
CA SER A 181 14.08 -7.67 21.25
C SER A 181 14.36 -9.17 21.34
N LYS A 182 15.54 -9.57 21.85
CA LYS A 182 15.84 -11.00 22.07
C LYS A 182 14.89 -11.65 23.07
N LYS A 183 14.66 -10.99 24.22
CA LYS A 183 13.72 -11.49 25.24
C LYS A 183 12.28 -11.54 24.72
N ARG A 184 11.87 -10.53 23.95
CA ARG A 184 10.56 -10.50 23.29
C ARG A 184 10.42 -11.65 22.29
N PHE A 185 11.42 -11.88 21.43
CA PHE A 185 11.43 -13.02 20.50
C PHE A 185 11.28 -14.35 21.25
N GLU A 186 12.06 -14.59 22.31
CA GLU A 186 11.98 -15.83 23.09
C GLU A 186 10.61 -16.01 23.77
N GLN A 187 10.00 -14.92 24.25
CA GLN A 187 8.66 -14.96 24.84
C GLN A 187 7.60 -15.32 23.80
N GLU A 188 7.62 -14.67 22.64
CA GLU A 188 6.67 -14.90 21.55
C GLU A 188 6.87 -16.28 20.91
N ALA A 189 8.10 -16.71 20.68
CA ALA A 189 8.41 -18.04 20.17
C ALA A 189 7.90 -19.12 21.14
N ARG A 190 8.07 -18.93 22.44
CA ARG A 190 7.52 -19.85 23.46
C ARG A 190 5.99 -19.84 23.49
N ALA A 191 5.37 -18.67 23.31
CA ALA A 191 3.92 -18.55 23.22
C ALA A 191 3.40 -19.30 21.98
N ALA A 192 4.03 -19.11 20.82
CA ALA A 192 3.70 -19.82 19.58
C ALA A 192 3.88 -21.34 19.70
N MET A 193 4.96 -21.81 20.33
CA MET A 193 5.17 -23.25 20.61
C MET A 193 4.08 -23.86 21.50
N SER A 194 3.41 -23.05 22.33
CA SER A 194 2.31 -23.53 23.17
C SER A 194 1.01 -23.76 22.37
N LEU A 195 0.89 -23.23 21.15
CA LEU A 195 -0.28 -23.39 20.30
C LEU A 195 -0.24 -24.77 19.63
N ALA A 196 -1.21 -25.62 19.99
CA ALA A 196 -1.34 -26.96 19.43
C ALA A 196 -2.80 -27.14 19.00
N HIS A 197 -3.04 -26.96 17.70
CA HIS A 197 -4.38 -27.02 17.13
C HIS A 197 -4.29 -27.36 15.63
N PRO A 198 -5.19 -28.18 15.06
CA PRO A 198 -5.13 -28.58 13.65
C PRO A 198 -5.11 -27.40 12.67
N ASN A 199 -5.87 -26.34 12.97
CA ASN A 199 -5.94 -25.13 12.14
C ASN A 199 -4.84 -24.08 12.42
N LEU A 200 -3.84 -24.40 13.24
CA LEU A 200 -2.69 -23.53 13.51
C LEU A 200 -1.41 -24.24 13.09
N ILE A 201 -0.42 -23.49 12.61
CA ILE A 201 0.91 -24.05 12.36
C ILE A 201 1.57 -24.46 13.68
N SER A 202 2.17 -25.64 13.70
CA SER A 202 2.93 -26.09 14.87
C SER A 202 4.35 -25.53 14.82
N VAL A 203 4.77 -24.85 15.90
CA VAL A 203 6.17 -24.44 16.09
C VAL A 203 6.87 -25.48 16.96
N TYR A 204 7.93 -26.09 16.46
CA TYR A 204 8.65 -27.16 17.15
C TYR A 204 9.81 -26.65 18.01
N ARG A 205 10.54 -25.64 17.51
CA ARG A 205 11.75 -25.13 18.16
C ARG A 205 12.00 -23.68 17.75
N TYR A 206 12.66 -22.94 18.64
CA TYR A 206 13.36 -21.69 18.29
C TYR A 206 14.84 -21.79 18.67
N GLY A 207 15.68 -20.97 18.07
CA GLY A 207 17.09 -20.88 18.41
C GLY A 207 17.76 -19.64 17.87
N PHE A 208 19.09 -19.56 18.04
CA PHE A 208 19.92 -18.48 17.53
C PHE A 208 21.19 -19.03 16.88
N ILE A 209 21.48 -18.60 15.65
CA ILE A 209 22.77 -18.83 14.99
C ILE A 209 23.77 -17.84 15.55
N ASP A 210 24.97 -18.30 15.91
CA ASP A 210 26.05 -17.48 16.48
C ASP A 210 25.58 -16.56 17.61
N SER A 211 24.57 -17.01 18.37
CA SER A 211 23.88 -16.23 19.41
C SER A 211 23.17 -14.93 18.97
N THR A 212 23.13 -14.63 17.66
CA THR A 212 22.70 -13.32 17.12
C THR A 212 21.63 -13.35 16.03
N ILE A 213 21.40 -14.47 15.34
CA ILE A 213 20.38 -14.55 14.29
C ILE A 213 19.26 -15.49 14.74
N PRO A 214 18.04 -15.01 15.01
CA PRO A 214 16.96 -15.85 15.47
C PRO A 214 16.42 -16.74 14.34
N TYR A 215 16.04 -17.96 14.69
CA TYR A 215 15.32 -18.84 13.77
C TYR A 215 14.21 -19.60 14.48
N LEU A 216 13.23 -20.04 13.68
CA LEU A 216 12.11 -20.88 14.08
C LEU A 216 12.07 -22.14 13.22
N VAL A 217 11.84 -23.28 13.84
CA VAL A 217 11.57 -24.56 13.17
C VAL A 217 10.11 -24.88 13.38
N MET A 218 9.38 -25.09 12.30
CA MET A 218 7.93 -25.24 12.29
C MET A 218 7.50 -26.36 11.34
N GLU A 219 6.24 -26.75 11.46
CA GLU A 219 5.58 -27.70 10.56
C GLU A 219 5.78 -27.28 9.10
N PHE A 220 6.28 -28.20 8.27
CA PHE A 220 6.23 -28.02 6.82
C PHE A 220 4.83 -28.33 6.33
N ILE A 221 4.16 -27.33 5.76
CA ILE A 221 2.81 -27.46 5.21
C ILE A 221 2.94 -27.72 3.70
N ASP A 222 2.56 -28.91 3.26
CA ASP A 222 2.42 -29.25 1.84
C ASP A 222 1.04 -28.77 1.34
N GLY A 223 0.98 -27.49 0.98
CA GLY A 223 -0.24 -26.80 0.61
C GLY A 223 0.08 -25.48 -0.09
N TYR A 224 -0.94 -24.65 -0.27
CA TYR A 224 -0.81 -23.36 -0.97
C TYR A 224 -1.58 -22.27 -0.23
N GLY A 225 -1.23 -21.01 -0.46
CA GLY A 225 -1.84 -19.87 0.24
C GLY A 225 -3.26 -19.59 -0.24
N LEU A 226 -4.10 -19.04 0.64
CA LEU A 226 -5.41 -18.52 0.27
C LEU A 226 -5.28 -17.36 -0.73
N ASP A 227 -4.18 -16.61 -0.70
CA ASP A 227 -3.91 -15.59 -1.72
C ASP A 227 -3.80 -16.19 -3.12
N ASP A 228 -3.16 -17.35 -3.27
CA ASP A 228 -3.06 -18.04 -4.56
C ASP A 228 -4.41 -18.59 -5.00
N GLU A 229 -5.20 -19.18 -4.09
CA GLU A 229 -6.57 -19.62 -4.39
C GLU A 229 -7.44 -18.45 -4.88
N LEU A 230 -7.36 -17.29 -4.21
CA LEU A 230 -8.15 -16.11 -4.57
C LEU A 230 -7.67 -15.47 -5.88
N LYS A 231 -6.37 -15.53 -6.21
CA LYS A 231 -5.87 -15.09 -7.53
C LYS A 231 -6.40 -15.97 -8.66
N GLU A 232 -6.44 -17.29 -8.45
CA GLU A 232 -6.85 -18.27 -9.47
C GLU A 232 -8.37 -18.30 -9.67
N VAL A 233 -9.13 -18.46 -8.59
CA VAL A 233 -10.59 -18.66 -8.66
C VAL A 233 -11.34 -17.32 -8.66
N GLY A 234 -10.74 -16.27 -8.09
CA GLY A 234 -11.30 -14.93 -7.92
C GLY A 234 -12.15 -14.79 -6.64
N GLN A 235 -12.97 -15.80 -6.35
CA GLN A 235 -13.83 -15.84 -5.18
C GLN A 235 -14.12 -17.28 -4.78
N LEU A 236 -14.47 -17.50 -3.51
CA LEU A 236 -14.91 -18.79 -3.01
C LEU A 236 -16.44 -18.95 -3.19
N ASP A 237 -16.89 -20.18 -3.46
CA ASP A 237 -18.29 -20.53 -3.33
C ASP A 237 -18.72 -20.58 -1.85
N LEU A 238 -20.01 -20.37 -1.59
CA LEU A 238 -20.52 -20.19 -0.23
C LEU A 238 -20.24 -21.39 0.70
N PRO A 239 -20.42 -22.67 0.29
CA PRO A 239 -20.06 -23.83 1.10
C PRO A 239 -18.58 -23.86 1.49
N THR A 240 -17.67 -23.74 0.50
CA THR A 240 -16.22 -23.73 0.75
C THR A 240 -15.81 -22.56 1.64
N PHE A 241 -16.37 -21.38 1.37
CA PHE A 241 -16.18 -20.20 2.20
C PHE A 241 -16.55 -20.46 3.66
N LEU A 242 -17.77 -20.95 3.93
CA LEU A 242 -18.24 -21.16 5.30
C LEU A 242 -17.36 -22.19 6.02
N ASP A 243 -17.02 -23.30 5.36
CA ASP A 243 -16.17 -24.34 5.93
C ASP A 243 -14.79 -23.80 6.34
N LEU A 244 -14.10 -23.11 5.41
CA LEU A 244 -12.76 -22.57 5.68
C LEU A 244 -12.78 -21.50 6.77
N PHE A 245 -13.73 -20.57 6.77
CA PHE A 245 -13.75 -19.49 7.76
C PHE A 245 -14.23 -19.94 9.15
N ILE A 246 -15.07 -20.98 9.25
CA ILE A 246 -15.37 -21.65 10.53
C ILE A 246 -14.11 -22.30 11.10
N GLN A 247 -13.32 -22.98 10.26
CA GLN A 247 -12.04 -23.56 10.66
C GLN A 247 -11.01 -22.49 11.08
N CYS A 248 -10.95 -21.33 10.40
CA CYS A 248 -10.15 -20.19 10.85
C CYS A 248 -10.56 -19.70 12.24
N CYS A 249 -11.87 -19.56 12.48
CA CYS A 249 -12.39 -19.15 13.78
C CYS A 249 -12.00 -20.15 14.88
N ASN A 250 -12.02 -21.46 14.61
CA ASN A 250 -11.54 -22.49 15.54
C ASN A 250 -10.06 -22.29 15.93
N GLY A 251 -9.20 -22.03 14.95
CA GLY A 251 -7.79 -21.75 15.18
C GLY A 251 -7.57 -20.49 16.04
N LEU A 252 -8.20 -19.38 15.65
CA LEU A 252 -8.09 -18.12 16.39
C LEU A 252 -8.64 -18.21 17.80
N LYS A 253 -9.77 -18.89 18.00
CA LYS A 253 -10.34 -19.18 19.33
C LYS A 253 -9.31 -19.83 20.24
N HIS A 254 -8.61 -20.86 19.76
CA HIS A 254 -7.58 -21.55 20.53
C HIS A 254 -6.43 -20.60 20.91
N ALA A 255 -5.99 -19.74 20.01
CA ALA A 255 -4.95 -18.75 20.27
C ALA A 255 -5.40 -17.68 21.28
N HIS A 256 -6.60 -17.13 21.09
CA HIS A 256 -7.18 -16.09 21.94
C HIS A 256 -7.42 -16.57 23.38
N GLN A 257 -7.81 -17.83 23.58
CA GLN A 257 -7.92 -18.45 24.91
C GLN A 257 -6.58 -18.48 25.67
N LYS A 258 -5.46 -18.51 24.94
CA LYS A 258 -4.10 -18.41 25.48
C LYS A 258 -3.57 -16.96 25.51
N ARG A 259 -4.44 -15.97 25.23
CA ARG A 259 -4.13 -14.54 25.16
C ARG A 259 -3.09 -14.20 24.09
N ILE A 260 -3.02 -15.00 23.04
CA ILE A 260 -2.15 -14.76 21.88
C ILE A 260 -3.01 -14.16 20.78
N ILE A 261 -2.63 -12.98 20.27
CA ILE A 261 -3.32 -12.26 19.20
C ILE A 261 -2.42 -12.33 17.96
N HIS A 262 -2.99 -12.59 16.79
CA HIS A 262 -2.21 -12.76 15.57
C HIS A 262 -1.67 -11.44 15.02
N ARG A 263 -2.50 -10.39 14.95
CA ARG A 263 -2.17 -9.01 14.52
C ARG A 263 -1.76 -8.80 13.06
N ASP A 264 -1.71 -9.84 12.24
CA ASP A 264 -1.32 -9.75 10.83
C ASP A 264 -2.02 -10.82 9.98
N LEU A 265 -3.33 -10.99 10.20
CA LEU A 265 -4.11 -11.89 9.35
C LEU A 265 -4.26 -11.29 7.95
N LYS A 266 -3.86 -12.06 6.94
CA LYS A 266 -3.93 -11.76 5.51
C LYS A 266 -3.99 -13.08 4.73
N PRO A 267 -4.38 -13.09 3.44
CA PRO A 267 -4.59 -14.34 2.72
C PRO A 267 -3.32 -15.19 2.62
N SER A 268 -2.14 -14.57 2.48
CA SER A 268 -0.85 -15.28 2.47
C SER A 268 -0.48 -15.95 3.81
N ASN A 269 -1.19 -15.64 4.90
CA ASN A 269 -1.00 -16.24 6.22
C ASN A 269 -2.03 -17.36 6.50
N LEU A 270 -2.85 -17.72 5.51
CA LEU A 270 -3.81 -18.81 5.56
C LEU A 270 -3.43 -19.85 4.52
N MET A 271 -2.89 -20.99 4.97
CA MET A 271 -2.50 -22.10 4.10
C MET A 271 -3.65 -23.10 3.96
N LEU A 272 -3.92 -23.53 2.73
CA LEU A 272 -4.90 -24.55 2.37
C LEU A 272 -4.18 -25.87 2.09
N VAL A 273 -4.62 -26.93 2.77
CA VAL A 273 -4.10 -28.29 2.62
C VAL A 273 -5.22 -29.20 2.15
N LYS A 274 -5.06 -29.78 0.95
CA LYS A 274 -6.03 -30.74 0.41
C LYS A 274 -5.87 -32.09 1.10
N ASN A 275 -6.96 -32.60 1.67
CA ASN A 275 -7.05 -33.92 2.28
C ASN A 275 -8.24 -34.69 1.70
N GLY A 276 -8.00 -35.36 0.57
CA GLY A 276 -9.07 -35.98 -0.22
C GLY A 276 -10.03 -34.92 -0.77
N GLU A 277 -11.33 -35.06 -0.47
CA GLU A 277 -12.37 -34.10 -0.84
C GLU A 277 -12.48 -32.91 0.13
N SER A 278 -11.80 -32.98 1.29
CA SER A 278 -11.82 -31.92 2.30
C SER A 278 -10.61 -31.00 2.20
N THR A 279 -10.77 -29.72 2.53
CA THR A 279 -9.67 -28.76 2.60
C THR A 279 -9.50 -28.31 4.05
N LEU A 280 -8.29 -28.49 4.58
CA LEU A 280 -7.92 -28.02 5.90
C LEU A 280 -7.23 -26.66 5.78
N ILE A 281 -7.72 -25.65 6.52
CA ILE A 281 -7.03 -24.37 6.63
C ILE A 281 -6.09 -24.36 7.83
N LYS A 282 -4.89 -23.79 7.65
CA LYS A 282 -3.89 -23.59 8.69
C LYS A 282 -3.46 -22.12 8.72
N ILE A 283 -3.57 -21.51 9.88
CA ILE A 283 -3.09 -20.15 10.14
C ILE A 283 -1.60 -20.22 10.46
N VAL A 284 -0.80 -19.46 9.71
CA VAL A 284 0.67 -19.38 9.87
C VAL A 284 1.09 -18.00 10.38
N ASP A 285 2.35 -17.83 10.79
CA ASP A 285 2.94 -16.53 11.14
C ASP A 285 2.27 -15.74 12.28
N PHE A 286 2.03 -16.41 13.42
CA PHE A 286 1.57 -15.76 14.65
C PHE A 286 2.59 -14.77 15.21
N GLY A 287 2.37 -13.47 14.99
CA GLY A 287 2.75 -12.34 15.86
C GLY A 287 4.23 -12.10 16.21
N VAL A 288 5.14 -13.06 15.99
CA VAL A 288 6.59 -12.93 16.26
C VAL A 288 7.18 -11.76 15.47
N SER A 289 6.54 -11.42 14.37
CA SER A 289 6.79 -10.33 13.44
C SER A 289 6.66 -8.93 14.06
N LYS A 290 5.48 -8.56 14.57
CA LYS A 290 5.14 -7.15 14.88
C LYS A 290 5.60 -6.65 16.26
N MET A 291 6.07 -7.52 17.17
CA MET A 291 6.58 -7.10 18.48
C MET A 291 8.10 -6.86 18.52
N LEU A 292 8.83 -7.32 17.50
CA LEU A 292 10.27 -7.10 17.34
C LEU A 292 10.58 -5.76 16.67
N GLU A 293 9.62 -5.23 15.91
CA GLU A 293 9.67 -3.91 15.31
C GLU A 293 9.03 -2.90 16.29
N LYS A 294 9.52 -1.65 16.30
CA LYS A 294 9.10 -0.60 17.24
C LYS A 294 7.57 -0.42 17.25
N GLU A 295 7.04 0.02 18.38
CA GLU A 295 5.72 0.70 18.41
C GLU A 295 5.73 1.73 17.27
N ILE A 296 4.79 1.59 16.33
CA ILE A 296 4.67 2.43 15.15
C ILE A 296 4.65 3.89 15.63
N THR A 297 5.77 4.60 15.43
CA THR A 297 5.80 6.03 15.67
C THR A 297 5.36 6.75 14.40
N ASN A 298 4.81 7.97 14.53
CA ASN A 298 4.37 8.79 13.38
C ASN A 298 5.47 9.01 12.31
N GLN A 299 6.74 8.71 12.60
CA GLN A 299 7.86 8.79 11.67
C GLN A 299 8.05 7.53 10.81
N ASP A 300 7.56 6.36 11.24
CA ASP A 300 7.69 5.10 10.50
C ASP A 300 6.67 4.99 9.34
N LEU A 301 5.68 5.88 9.30
CA LEU A 301 4.61 5.91 8.28
C LEU A 301 5.00 6.68 7.00
N THR A 302 6.13 7.39 6.99
CA THR A 302 6.52 8.30 5.89
C THR A 302 7.55 7.73 4.91
N GLN A 303 8.06 6.50 5.12
CA GLN A 303 8.93 5.82 4.17
C GLN A 303 8.11 4.83 3.34
N GLU A 304 7.99 5.09 2.04
CA GLU A 304 7.17 4.31 1.08
C GLU A 304 7.55 2.82 1.04
N ASP A 305 8.79 2.47 1.39
CA ASP A 305 9.32 1.09 1.36
C ASP A 305 9.27 0.34 2.71
N GLN A 306 8.82 0.96 3.80
CA GLN A 306 8.84 0.36 5.15
C GLN A 306 7.45 0.12 5.76
N LEU A 307 6.37 0.20 4.98
CA LEU A 307 5.04 0.02 5.56
C LEU A 307 4.82 -1.44 6.02
N ILE A 308 4.79 -1.62 7.34
CA ILE A 308 4.78 -2.93 8.02
C ILE A 308 3.40 -3.59 7.86
N GLY A 309 3.29 -4.53 6.92
CA GLY A 309 2.10 -5.35 6.70
C GLY A 309 1.26 -4.88 5.52
N SER A 310 0.31 -5.72 5.09
CA SER A 310 -0.58 -5.36 4.00
C SER A 310 -1.69 -4.43 4.55
N PRO A 311 -1.70 -3.13 4.22
CA PRO A 311 -2.60 -2.15 4.83
C PRO A 311 -4.08 -2.49 4.65
N TYR A 312 -4.41 -3.32 3.66
CA TYR A 312 -5.77 -3.78 3.32
C TYR A 312 -6.48 -4.59 4.42
N TYR A 313 -5.76 -5.10 5.43
CA TYR A 313 -6.34 -5.95 6.49
C TYR A 313 -6.09 -5.39 7.90
N MET A 314 -5.49 -4.20 8.02
CA MET A 314 -5.21 -3.60 9.32
C MET A 314 -6.51 -3.14 9.99
N SER A 315 -6.62 -3.40 11.30
CA SER A 315 -7.73 -2.86 12.08
C SER A 315 -7.57 -1.34 12.32
N PRO A 316 -8.69 -0.60 12.52
CA PRO A 316 -8.66 0.84 12.81
C PRO A 316 -7.75 1.20 13.98
N GLU A 317 -7.76 0.42 15.06
CA GLU A 317 -6.91 0.59 16.23
C GLU A 317 -5.42 0.37 15.91
N GLN A 318 -5.09 -0.58 15.03
CA GLN A 318 -3.72 -0.74 14.55
C GLN A 318 -3.28 0.45 13.70
N CYS A 319 -4.15 0.93 12.81
CA CYS A 319 -3.91 2.11 11.99
C CYS A 319 -3.68 3.39 12.82
N LYS A 320 -4.32 3.50 13.99
CA LYS A 320 -4.17 4.62 14.93
C LYS A 320 -3.00 4.45 15.91
N GLY A 321 -2.36 3.28 15.95
CA GLY A 321 -1.34 2.95 16.96
C GLY A 321 -1.91 2.80 18.37
N GLU A 322 -3.18 2.45 18.50
CA GLU A 322 -3.86 2.22 19.77
C GLU A 322 -3.58 0.81 20.33
N MET A 323 -4.02 0.55 21.57
CA MET A 323 -3.89 -0.76 22.18
C MET A 323 -4.73 -1.79 21.43
N VAL A 324 -4.08 -2.86 20.98
CA VAL A 324 -4.69 -3.92 20.16
C VAL A 324 -5.07 -5.12 21.03
N ASP A 325 -6.34 -5.53 20.95
CA ASP A 325 -6.85 -6.76 21.56
C ASP A 325 -7.25 -7.82 20.49
N ALA A 326 -7.87 -8.92 20.93
CA ALA A 326 -8.28 -10.02 20.06
C ALA A 326 -9.30 -9.61 18.98
N ARG A 327 -10.00 -8.48 19.13
CA ARG A 327 -10.99 -8.00 18.15
C ARG A 327 -10.37 -7.36 16.92
N ALA A 328 -9.06 -7.07 16.95
CA ALA A 328 -8.33 -6.71 15.74
C ALA A 328 -8.23 -7.88 14.77
N ASP A 329 -8.04 -9.11 15.28
CA ASP A 329 -8.06 -10.32 14.44
C ASP A 329 -9.45 -10.57 13.84
N ILE A 330 -10.52 -10.22 14.57
CA ILE A 330 -11.92 -10.29 14.07
C ILE A 330 -12.11 -9.31 12.91
N TYR A 331 -11.60 -8.09 13.02
CA TYR A 331 -11.67 -7.11 11.94
C TYR A 331 -10.90 -7.59 10.70
N ALA A 332 -9.67 -8.07 10.87
CA ALA A 332 -8.87 -8.60 9.78
C ALA A 332 -9.55 -9.81 9.11
N LEU A 333 -10.16 -10.70 9.91
CA LEU A 333 -10.96 -11.80 9.39
C LEU A 333 -12.21 -11.30 8.63
N GLY A 334 -12.83 -10.22 9.09
CA GLY A 334 -13.89 -9.50 8.36
C GLY A 334 -13.43 -9.05 6.97
N CYS A 335 -12.22 -8.47 6.86
CA CYS A 335 -11.64 -8.06 5.59
C CYS A 335 -11.39 -9.26 4.66
N LEU A 336 -10.84 -10.34 5.21
CA LEU A 336 -10.61 -11.59 4.50
C LEU A 336 -11.91 -12.22 4.00
N MET A 337 -12.94 -12.27 4.85
CA MET A 337 -14.24 -12.82 4.48
C MET A 337 -14.89 -12.01 3.35
N TYR A 338 -14.80 -10.68 3.44
CA TYR A 338 -15.29 -9.78 2.41
C TYR A 338 -14.61 -10.05 1.07
N GLN A 339 -13.27 -10.15 1.07
CA GLN A 339 -12.49 -10.41 -0.13
C GLN A 339 -12.78 -11.81 -0.69
N ALA A 340 -12.84 -12.83 0.17
CA ALA A 340 -13.06 -14.20 -0.28
C ALA A 340 -14.41 -14.38 -0.98
N LEU A 341 -15.45 -13.65 -0.56
CA LEU A 341 -16.76 -13.70 -1.22
C LEU A 341 -16.85 -12.81 -2.46
N THR A 342 -16.30 -11.60 -2.39
CA THR A 342 -16.53 -10.60 -3.45
C THR A 342 -15.45 -10.58 -4.52
N GLY A 343 -14.26 -11.08 -4.21
CA GLY A 343 -13.01 -10.93 -4.96
C GLY A 343 -12.27 -9.62 -4.68
N PHE A 344 -12.85 -8.70 -3.89
CA PHE A 344 -12.31 -7.36 -3.65
C PHE A 344 -12.08 -7.13 -2.16
N VAL A 345 -10.97 -6.50 -1.78
CA VAL A 345 -10.78 -6.05 -0.40
C VAL A 345 -11.83 -5.00 -0.03
N PRO A 346 -12.27 -4.89 1.24
CA PRO A 346 -13.37 -3.99 1.61
C PRO A 346 -13.04 -2.51 1.42
N LEU A 347 -11.79 -2.12 1.64
CA LEU A 347 -11.30 -0.75 1.60
C LEU A 347 -9.92 -0.73 0.94
N ALA A 348 -9.81 -0.08 -0.22
CA ALA A 348 -8.54 0.12 -0.92
C ALA A 348 -8.33 1.60 -1.28
N GLY A 349 -7.18 2.16 -0.91
CA GLY A 349 -6.69 3.45 -1.41
C GLY A 349 -5.65 3.26 -2.52
N ASP A 350 -5.23 4.34 -3.17
CA ASP A 350 -4.17 4.28 -4.19
C ASP A 350 -2.79 3.97 -3.61
N ASN A 351 -2.60 4.34 -2.34
CA ASN A 351 -1.40 4.07 -1.60
C ASN A 351 -1.74 3.59 -0.18
N ALA A 352 -0.70 3.18 0.54
CA ALA A 352 -0.84 2.59 1.85
C ALA A 352 -1.42 3.56 2.89
N LEU A 353 -0.99 4.83 2.87
CA LEU A 353 -1.49 5.86 3.79
C LEU A 353 -2.98 6.16 3.56
N GLN A 354 -3.41 6.23 2.30
CA GLN A 354 -4.82 6.37 1.96
C GLN A 354 -5.63 5.16 2.43
N THR A 355 -5.10 3.95 2.23
CA THR A 355 -5.75 2.71 2.70
C THR A 355 -5.93 2.74 4.23
N ILE A 356 -4.88 3.09 4.97
CA ILE A 356 -4.93 3.30 6.42
C ILE A 356 -6.03 4.31 6.79
N GLY A 357 -6.07 5.46 6.12
CA GLY A 357 -7.09 6.49 6.32
C GLY A 357 -8.52 5.97 6.10
N LYS A 358 -8.74 5.15 5.05
CA LYS A 358 -10.03 4.49 4.81
C LYS A 358 -10.41 3.53 5.92
N HIS A 359 -9.46 2.72 6.41
CA HIS A 359 -9.71 1.82 7.53
C HIS A 359 -10.14 2.59 8.79
N ILE A 360 -9.59 3.77 9.04
CA ILE A 360 -9.97 4.63 10.17
C ILE A 360 -11.36 5.28 9.97
N CYS A 361 -11.65 5.80 8.77
CA CYS A 361 -12.74 6.75 8.57
C CYS A 361 -13.94 6.23 7.75
N GLU A 362 -13.74 5.24 6.87
CA GLU A 362 -14.74 4.85 5.87
C GLU A 362 -15.38 3.50 6.17
N ALA A 363 -16.71 3.43 6.16
CA ALA A 363 -17.43 2.16 6.21
C ALA A 363 -17.33 1.41 4.86
N PRO A 364 -17.13 0.08 4.87
CA PRO A 364 -17.08 -0.71 3.65
C PRO A 364 -18.45 -0.75 2.95
N LEU A 365 -18.44 -0.93 1.63
CA LEU A 365 -19.68 -1.09 0.86
C LEU A 365 -20.37 -2.42 1.22
N PRO A 366 -21.71 -2.47 1.30
CA PRO A 366 -22.44 -3.73 1.45
C PRO A 366 -22.09 -4.74 0.35
N LEU A 367 -21.96 -6.02 0.71
CA LEU A 367 -21.58 -7.09 -0.22
C LEU A 367 -22.56 -7.20 -1.40
N MET A 368 -23.87 -7.10 -1.17
CA MET A 368 -24.90 -7.10 -2.22
C MET A 368 -24.80 -5.88 -3.15
N GLY A 369 -24.18 -4.79 -2.71
CA GLY A 369 -23.93 -3.62 -3.54
C GLY A 369 -22.76 -3.80 -4.50
N VAL A 370 -21.73 -4.54 -4.05
CA VAL A 370 -20.52 -4.84 -4.82
C VAL A 370 -20.72 -6.04 -5.74
N ARG A 371 -21.41 -7.08 -5.25
CA ARG A 371 -21.68 -8.31 -5.99
C ARG A 371 -23.15 -8.72 -5.86
N PRO A 372 -24.07 -7.95 -6.50
CA PRO A 372 -25.50 -8.24 -6.50
C PRO A 372 -25.84 -9.54 -7.25
N ASP A 373 -24.93 -10.00 -8.10
CA ASP A 373 -24.99 -11.28 -8.80
C ASP A 373 -24.77 -12.48 -7.88
N LEU A 374 -24.16 -12.27 -6.70
CA LEU A 374 -23.95 -13.32 -5.71
C LEU A 374 -25.13 -13.41 -4.75
N HIS A 375 -25.65 -14.63 -4.59
CA HIS A 375 -26.70 -14.91 -3.63
C HIS A 375 -26.13 -15.07 -2.22
N ILE A 376 -25.73 -13.94 -1.62
CA ILE A 376 -25.15 -13.90 -0.27
C ILE A 376 -26.29 -13.73 0.75
N PRO A 377 -26.44 -14.63 1.74
CA PRO A 377 -27.44 -14.47 2.79
C PRO A 377 -27.28 -13.14 3.53
N VAL A 378 -28.39 -12.45 3.79
CA VAL A 378 -28.38 -11.16 4.50
C VAL A 378 -27.77 -11.31 5.90
N SER A 379 -28.00 -12.44 6.56
CA SER A 379 -27.37 -12.81 7.83
C SER A 379 -25.84 -12.83 7.73
N LEU A 380 -25.28 -13.39 6.66
CA LEU A 380 -23.85 -13.43 6.40
C LEU A 380 -23.28 -12.04 6.12
N GLN A 381 -23.96 -11.24 5.28
CA GLN A 381 -23.54 -9.87 5.03
C GLN A 381 -23.47 -9.06 6.34
N ASN A 382 -24.50 -9.14 7.16
CA ASN A 382 -24.55 -8.41 8.43
C ASN A 382 -23.46 -8.90 9.40
N CYS A 383 -23.16 -10.19 9.39
CA CYS A 383 -22.07 -10.77 10.16
C CYS A 383 -20.70 -10.18 9.78
N ILE A 384 -20.41 -10.12 8.47
CA ILE A 384 -19.16 -9.57 7.93
C ILE A 384 -19.06 -8.07 8.17
N LEU A 385 -20.12 -7.31 7.89
CA LEU A 385 -20.14 -5.85 8.13
C LEU A 385 -19.98 -5.52 9.61
N LYS A 386 -20.57 -6.31 10.52
CA LYS A 386 -20.37 -6.16 11.96
C LYS A 386 -18.91 -6.38 12.37
N ALA A 387 -18.21 -7.35 11.75
CA ALA A 387 -16.78 -7.55 12.01
C ALA A 387 -15.93 -6.36 11.56
N LEU A 388 -16.41 -5.60 10.56
CA LEU A 388 -15.75 -4.43 9.98
C LEU A 388 -16.15 -3.09 10.64
N GLU A 389 -16.86 -3.13 11.77
CA GLU A 389 -17.17 -1.93 12.55
C GLU A 389 -15.90 -1.26 13.07
N LYS A 390 -15.96 0.08 13.16
CA LYS A 390 -14.76 0.88 13.48
C LYS A 390 -14.36 0.75 14.93
N GLU A 391 -15.33 0.88 15.82
CA GLU A 391 -15.11 0.70 17.25
C GLU A 391 -15.04 -0.79 17.59
N PRO A 392 -13.98 -1.26 18.29
CA PRO A 392 -13.86 -2.66 18.67
C PRO A 392 -15.04 -3.18 19.51
N ASP A 393 -15.74 -2.32 20.26
CA ASP A 393 -16.91 -2.68 21.06
C ASP A 393 -18.17 -2.96 20.24
N ASP A 394 -18.25 -2.43 19.01
CA ASP A 394 -19.39 -2.64 18.11
C ASP A 394 -19.27 -3.94 17.29
N ARG A 395 -18.08 -4.56 17.30
CA ARG A 395 -17.82 -5.86 16.64
C ARG A 395 -18.39 -7.03 17.43
N GLN A 396 -18.13 -8.25 16.97
CA GLN A 396 -18.35 -9.45 17.78
C GLN A 396 -17.45 -9.39 19.03
N ALA A 397 -18.04 -9.70 20.19
CA ALA A 397 -17.33 -9.61 21.48
C ALA A 397 -16.08 -10.50 21.54
N ASN A 398 -16.10 -11.63 20.82
CA ASN A 398 -15.01 -12.59 20.65
C ASN A 398 -15.23 -13.42 19.37
N VAL A 399 -14.22 -14.19 19.00
CA VAL A 399 -14.26 -15.02 17.79
C VAL A 399 -15.25 -16.19 17.89
N ASP A 400 -15.59 -16.66 19.10
CA ASP A 400 -16.64 -17.67 19.31
C ASP A 400 -18.01 -17.18 18.81
N VAL A 401 -18.35 -15.91 19.07
CA VAL A 401 -19.60 -15.31 18.59
C VAL A 401 -19.63 -15.31 17.06
N LEU A 402 -18.53 -14.91 16.42
CA LEU A 402 -18.41 -14.92 14.96
C LEU A 402 -18.55 -16.35 14.41
N GLN A 403 -17.86 -17.31 15.03
CA GLN A 403 -17.93 -18.72 14.65
C GLN A 403 -19.37 -19.25 14.69
N ASN A 404 -20.08 -19.01 15.79
CA ASN A 404 -21.45 -19.49 15.96
C ASN A 404 -22.41 -18.87 14.93
N GLN A 405 -22.18 -17.60 14.55
CA GLN A 405 -22.94 -16.95 13.48
C GLN A 405 -22.69 -17.64 12.13
N LEU A 406 -21.44 -17.94 11.79
CA LEU A 406 -21.10 -18.65 10.55
C LEU A 406 -21.65 -20.09 10.54
N GLN A 407 -21.56 -20.79 11.68
CA GLN A 407 -22.09 -22.15 11.81
C GLN A 407 -23.61 -22.16 11.63
N ALA A 408 -24.34 -21.23 12.24
CA ALA A 408 -25.79 -21.14 12.07
C ALA A 408 -26.20 -20.90 10.60
N ILE A 409 -25.41 -20.11 9.87
CA ILE A 409 -25.62 -19.88 8.42
C ILE A 409 -25.34 -21.16 7.62
N MET A 410 -24.29 -21.91 7.98
CA MET A 410 -23.99 -23.21 7.37
C MET A 410 -25.13 -24.20 7.60
N ASP A 411 -25.61 -24.30 8.84
CA ASP A 411 -26.70 -25.22 9.20
C ASP A 411 -28.00 -24.86 8.45
N GLU A 412 -28.35 -23.57 8.36
CA GLU A 412 -29.50 -23.10 7.57
C GLU A 412 -29.36 -23.45 6.08
N TYR A 413 -28.16 -23.29 5.51
CA TYR A 413 -27.86 -23.63 4.12
C TYR A 413 -27.98 -25.14 3.85
N VAL A 414 -27.62 -25.99 4.82
CA VAL A 414 -27.73 -27.45 4.72
C VAL A 414 -29.17 -27.93 4.91
N GLU A 415 -29.92 -27.35 5.84
CA GLU A 415 -31.33 -27.72 6.10
C GLU A 415 -32.28 -27.26 5.00
N LYS A 416 -32.04 -26.06 4.45
CA LYS A 416 -32.85 -25.46 3.40
C LYS A 416 -31.94 -24.98 2.29
N PRO A 417 -31.33 -25.92 1.53
CA PRO A 417 -30.58 -25.55 0.34
C PRO A 417 -31.53 -24.72 -0.54
N PRO A 418 -31.06 -23.59 -1.10
CA PRO A 418 -31.90 -22.77 -1.97
C PRO A 418 -32.56 -23.69 -2.99
N ALA A 419 -33.89 -23.59 -3.10
CA ALA A 419 -34.69 -24.51 -3.91
C ALA A 419 -34.00 -24.69 -5.28
N ALA A 420 -33.77 -25.95 -5.66
CA ALA A 420 -33.21 -26.30 -6.96
C ALA A 420 -34.24 -25.95 -8.05
N GLU A 421 -34.37 -24.66 -8.37
CA GLU A 421 -35.22 -24.15 -9.43
C GLU A 421 -34.38 -23.31 -10.38
N SER A 422 -34.06 -23.99 -11.48
CA SER A 422 -33.41 -23.52 -12.70
C SER A 422 -31.93 -23.15 -12.55
N GLU A 423 -31.12 -23.81 -13.37
CA GLU A 423 -29.79 -23.39 -13.79
C GLU A 423 -29.88 -22.04 -14.53
N VAL A 424 -30.31 -20.98 -13.84
CA VAL A 424 -30.03 -19.62 -14.25
C VAL A 424 -28.56 -19.45 -13.92
N ALA A 425 -27.74 -19.75 -14.92
CA ALA A 425 -26.29 -19.64 -14.90
C ALA A 425 -25.86 -18.50 -13.97
N ALA A 426 -25.08 -18.85 -12.94
CA ALA A 426 -24.35 -17.89 -12.12
C ALA A 426 -23.86 -16.77 -13.05
N PRO A 427 -24.25 -15.49 -12.84
CA PRO A 427 -23.82 -14.42 -13.71
C PRO A 427 -22.30 -14.40 -13.63
N THR A 428 -21.67 -14.85 -14.72
CA THR A 428 -20.24 -15.06 -14.80
C THR A 428 -19.61 -13.68 -15.02
N HIS A 429 -19.56 -12.86 -13.97
CA HIS A 429 -18.76 -11.64 -13.97
C HIS A 429 -17.32 -12.01 -13.62
N PHE A 430 -16.62 -12.53 -14.63
CA PHE A 430 -15.17 -12.45 -14.67
C PHE A 430 -14.73 -12.42 -16.13
N LEU A 431 -14.26 -11.25 -16.56
CA LEU A 431 -13.23 -11.07 -17.59
C LEU A 431 -12.92 -9.58 -17.70
N VAL A 432 -12.33 -9.02 -16.65
CA VAL A 432 -11.29 -8.03 -16.90
C VAL A 432 -10.19 -8.26 -15.87
N ASP A 433 -9.13 -8.94 -16.30
CA ASP A 433 -7.78 -8.60 -15.84
C ASP A 433 -7.55 -7.17 -16.36
N VAL A 434 -8.10 -6.16 -15.67
CA VAL A 434 -7.79 -4.77 -15.98
C VAL A 434 -6.42 -4.52 -15.36
N GLY A 435 -5.38 -4.97 -16.05
CA GLY A 435 -4.02 -4.53 -15.77
C GLY A 435 -3.85 -3.00 -15.91
N ASP A 436 -4.89 -2.30 -16.38
CA ASP A 436 -4.86 -0.86 -16.69
C ASP A 436 -5.75 0.01 -15.79
N LEU A 437 -6.60 -0.54 -14.90
CA LEU A 437 -7.44 0.28 -13.99
C LEU A 437 -7.07 0.09 -12.51
N PRO A 438 -6.82 1.17 -11.75
CA PRO A 438 -6.57 1.10 -10.32
C PRO A 438 -7.74 0.44 -9.57
N ALA A 439 -7.45 -0.39 -8.56
CA ALA A 439 -8.48 -1.03 -7.74
C ALA A 439 -9.46 -0.03 -7.10
N SER A 440 -8.96 1.16 -6.75
CA SER A 440 -9.75 2.29 -6.25
C SER A 440 -10.80 2.79 -7.27
N THR A 441 -10.49 2.74 -8.56
CA THR A 441 -11.41 3.12 -9.64
C THR A 441 -12.51 2.11 -9.82
N TYR A 442 -12.21 0.82 -9.70
CA TYR A 442 -13.23 -0.22 -9.77
C TYR A 442 -14.18 -0.17 -8.57
N GLN A 443 -13.67 0.08 -7.36
CA GLN A 443 -14.51 0.33 -6.19
C GLN A 443 -15.40 1.56 -6.35
N ALA A 444 -14.88 2.62 -6.96
CA ALA A 444 -15.68 3.77 -7.32
C ALA A 444 -16.78 3.39 -8.33
N ALA A 445 -16.48 2.57 -9.33
CA ALA A 445 -17.44 2.09 -10.33
C ALA A 445 -18.60 1.34 -9.66
N LEU A 446 -18.30 0.47 -8.69
CA LEU A 446 -19.29 -0.25 -7.90
C LEU A 446 -20.17 0.69 -7.06
N LYS A 447 -19.57 1.65 -6.35
CA LYS A 447 -20.30 2.64 -5.55
C LYS A 447 -21.21 3.52 -6.42
N VAL A 448 -20.74 3.94 -7.58
CA VAL A 448 -21.52 4.66 -8.59
C VAL A 448 -22.66 3.78 -9.13
N GLN A 449 -22.41 2.50 -9.40
CA GLN A 449 -23.45 1.55 -9.82
C GLN A 449 -24.55 1.40 -8.76
N MET A 450 -24.18 1.33 -7.47
CA MET A 450 -25.16 1.29 -6.39
C MET A 450 -26.02 2.56 -6.34
N LEU A 451 -25.40 3.74 -6.51
CA LEU A 451 -26.11 5.00 -6.52
C LEU A 451 -27.04 5.11 -7.73
N LEU A 452 -26.61 4.63 -8.91
CA LEU A 452 -27.45 4.49 -10.10
C LEU A 452 -28.66 3.56 -9.85
N ARG A 453 -28.43 2.39 -9.23
CA ARG A 453 -29.50 1.42 -8.88
C ARG A 453 -30.50 1.99 -7.88
N SER A 454 -30.03 2.77 -6.90
CA SER A 454 -30.88 3.44 -5.91
C SER A 454 -31.73 4.58 -6.50
N GLY A 455 -31.47 4.96 -7.77
CA GLY A 455 -32.10 6.10 -8.42
C GLY A 455 -31.56 7.46 -7.93
N SER A 456 -30.39 7.47 -7.29
CA SER A 456 -29.75 8.68 -6.75
C SER A 456 -28.94 9.45 -7.80
N MET A 457 -28.68 8.86 -8.98
CA MET A 457 -27.97 9.49 -10.09
C MET A 457 -28.36 8.87 -11.43
N THR A 458 -28.15 9.61 -12.52
CA THR A 458 -28.32 9.14 -13.91
C THR A 458 -27.05 8.47 -14.45
N LEU A 459 -27.14 7.69 -15.54
CA LEU A 459 -25.97 7.02 -16.16
C LEU A 459 -24.88 8.03 -16.57
N THR A 460 -25.25 9.19 -17.09
CA THR A 460 -24.31 10.26 -17.45
C THR A 460 -23.63 10.87 -16.22
N GLN A 461 -24.37 11.05 -15.12
CA GLN A 461 -23.79 11.51 -13.85
C GLN A 461 -22.89 10.45 -13.22
N ALA A 462 -23.27 9.18 -13.34
CA ALA A 462 -22.49 8.03 -12.92
C ALA A 462 -21.15 7.96 -13.68
N ALA A 463 -21.18 8.02 -15.01
CA ALA A 463 -20.00 8.06 -15.86
C ALA A 463 -19.08 9.24 -15.52
N ALA A 464 -19.63 10.45 -15.39
CA ALA A 464 -18.84 11.64 -15.03
C ALA A 464 -18.29 11.60 -13.59
N ALA A 465 -19.01 11.01 -12.65
CA ALA A 465 -18.53 10.80 -11.28
C ALA A 465 -17.41 9.75 -11.23
N LEU A 466 -17.52 8.70 -12.05
CA LEU A 466 -16.53 7.66 -12.15
C LEU A 466 -15.24 8.14 -12.83
N ASP A 467 -15.35 8.94 -13.90
CA ASP A 467 -14.20 9.58 -14.56
C ASP A 467 -13.45 10.51 -13.58
N ARG A 468 -14.18 11.33 -12.81
CA ARG A 468 -13.56 12.15 -11.74
C ARG A 468 -12.93 11.30 -10.64
N ALA A 469 -13.59 10.23 -10.21
CA ALA A 469 -13.08 9.34 -9.17
C ALA A 469 -11.81 8.62 -9.64
N HIS A 470 -11.73 8.20 -10.91
CA HIS A 470 -10.53 7.62 -11.50
C HIS A 470 -9.31 8.56 -11.40
N LEU A 471 -9.53 9.86 -11.60
CA LEU A 471 -8.49 10.90 -11.52
C LEU A 471 -8.11 11.32 -10.09
N GLN A 472 -8.94 11.00 -9.10
CA GLN A 472 -8.77 11.37 -7.69
C GLN A 472 -8.53 10.16 -6.79
N GLY A 473 -8.15 9.01 -7.34
CA GLY A 473 -7.81 7.86 -6.53
C GLY A 473 -8.98 7.09 -5.92
N GLY A 474 -10.08 7.01 -6.66
CA GLY A 474 -11.31 6.35 -6.24
C GLY A 474 -12.17 7.14 -5.26
N LEU A 475 -11.87 8.42 -5.00
CA LEU A 475 -12.72 9.28 -4.18
C LEU A 475 -13.95 9.74 -4.98
N ILE A 476 -15.14 9.42 -4.49
CA ILE A 476 -16.41 9.88 -5.11
C ILE A 476 -16.96 11.06 -4.32
N VAL A 477 -16.92 12.24 -4.91
CA VAL A 477 -17.59 13.42 -4.40
C VAL A 477 -19.07 13.37 -4.83
N THR A 478 -19.97 13.14 -3.88
CA THR A 478 -21.42 13.11 -4.10
C THR A 478 -22.12 14.44 -3.79
N GLU A 479 -21.38 15.46 -3.39
CA GLU A 479 -21.94 16.77 -3.04
C GLU A 479 -22.63 17.43 -4.24
N GLY A 480 -23.93 17.71 -4.10
CA GLY A 480 -24.76 18.38 -5.11
C GLY A 480 -25.54 17.46 -6.07
N LEU A 481 -25.45 16.13 -5.91
CA LEU A 481 -26.06 15.16 -6.84
C LEU A 481 -27.45 14.62 -6.42
N THR A 482 -28.16 15.26 -5.49
CA THR A 482 -29.55 14.87 -5.18
C THR A 482 -30.54 15.64 -6.05
N ARG A 483 -31.03 15.00 -7.11
CA ARG A 483 -32.34 15.33 -7.70
C ARG A 483 -33.22 14.09 -7.64
N ASP A 484 -34.46 14.26 -7.22
CA ASP A 484 -35.48 13.21 -7.32
C ASP A 484 -35.66 12.81 -8.79
N ILE A 485 -35.23 11.60 -9.13
CA ILE A 485 -35.39 11.03 -10.47
C ILE A 485 -36.77 10.32 -10.55
N PRO A 486 -37.50 10.43 -11.67
CA PRO A 486 -38.80 9.76 -11.86
C PRO A 486 -38.77 8.23 -11.58
N ALA A 487 -39.84 7.72 -10.99
CA ALA A 487 -39.94 6.33 -10.48
C ALA A 487 -39.78 5.24 -11.56
N ASP A 488 -39.95 5.61 -12.82
CA ASP A 488 -39.88 4.82 -14.05
C ASP A 488 -38.46 4.42 -14.47
N LEU A 489 -37.42 5.01 -13.87
CA LEU A 489 -36.01 4.64 -14.07
C LEU A 489 -35.41 3.81 -12.92
N LYS A 490 -36.16 3.57 -11.84
CA LYS A 490 -35.73 2.69 -10.74
C LYS A 490 -35.80 1.23 -11.19
N GLY A 491 -34.68 0.50 -11.08
CA GLY A 491 -34.64 -0.94 -11.31
C GLY A 491 -34.12 -1.39 -12.68
N ILE A 492 -33.61 -0.49 -13.53
CA ILE A 492 -32.85 -0.91 -14.73
C ILE A 492 -31.48 -1.43 -14.25
N GLU A 493 -31.26 -2.75 -14.33
CA GLU A 493 -29.95 -3.36 -14.07
C GLU A 493 -28.92 -2.88 -15.09
N THR A 494 -28.17 -1.84 -14.72
CA THR A 494 -27.04 -1.36 -15.52
C THR A 494 -25.77 -2.07 -15.05
N PRO A 495 -25.15 -2.94 -15.87
CA PRO A 495 -23.90 -3.62 -15.50
C PRO A 495 -22.75 -2.61 -15.30
N VAL A 496 -21.78 -2.91 -14.43
CA VAL A 496 -20.66 -2.00 -14.09
C VAL A 496 -19.88 -1.64 -15.34
N GLU A 497 -19.73 -2.62 -16.22
CA GLU A 497 -19.03 -2.51 -17.48
C GLU A 497 -19.68 -1.50 -18.44
N ALA A 498 -21.01 -1.32 -18.38
CA ALA A 498 -21.67 -0.25 -19.14
C ALA A 498 -21.31 1.14 -18.60
N ILE A 499 -21.14 1.27 -17.28
CA ILE A 499 -20.69 2.53 -16.65
C ILE A 499 -19.23 2.80 -17.00
N LEU A 500 -18.37 1.78 -17.00
CA LEU A 500 -16.96 1.87 -17.39
C LEU A 500 -16.78 2.25 -18.87
N VAL A 501 -17.63 1.73 -19.75
CA VAL A 501 -17.64 2.10 -21.18
C VAL A 501 -18.10 3.54 -21.38
N GLU A 502 -19.18 3.95 -20.71
CA GLU A 502 -19.68 5.33 -20.78
C GLU A 502 -18.70 6.34 -20.15
N ALA A 503 -17.95 5.93 -19.13
CA ALA A 503 -16.85 6.71 -18.55
C ALA A 503 -15.58 6.73 -19.42
N GLY A 504 -15.57 5.99 -20.55
CA GLY A 504 -14.41 5.91 -21.45
C GLY A 504 -13.24 5.05 -20.92
N LEU A 505 -13.42 4.35 -19.80
CA LEU A 505 -12.40 3.56 -19.13
C LEU A 505 -12.19 2.18 -19.76
N ILE A 506 -13.17 1.67 -20.53
CA ILE A 506 -13.06 0.43 -21.31
C ILE A 506 -13.56 0.67 -22.74
N LYS A 507 -12.83 0.16 -23.73
CA LYS A 507 -13.25 0.24 -25.15
C LYS A 507 -14.55 -0.54 -25.39
N ASN A 508 -15.46 0.03 -26.16
CA ASN A 508 -16.75 -0.60 -26.52
C ASN A 508 -16.57 -1.97 -27.24
N SER A 509 -15.46 -2.18 -27.95
CA SER A 509 -15.11 -3.48 -28.55
C SER A 509 -14.83 -4.56 -27.50
N VAL A 510 -14.15 -4.21 -26.41
CA VAL A 510 -13.88 -5.11 -25.28
C VAL A 510 -15.19 -5.50 -24.59
N TRP A 511 -16.08 -4.53 -24.38
CA TRP A 511 -17.39 -4.76 -23.79
C TRP A 511 -18.27 -5.72 -24.60
N LYS A 512 -18.30 -5.57 -25.94
CA LYS A 512 -19.04 -6.49 -26.82
C LYS A 512 -18.49 -7.92 -26.76
N THR A 513 -17.18 -8.10 -26.64
CA THR A 513 -16.59 -9.42 -26.46
C THR A 513 -16.97 -10.02 -25.11
N VAL A 514 -16.92 -9.25 -24.03
CA VAL A 514 -17.34 -9.70 -22.68
C VAL A 514 -18.80 -10.14 -22.69
N LEU A 515 -19.71 -9.34 -23.25
CA LEU A 515 -21.14 -9.69 -23.37
C LEU A 515 -21.36 -10.99 -24.14
N ARG A 516 -20.64 -11.21 -25.24
CA ARG A 516 -20.76 -12.43 -26.05
C ARG A 516 -20.29 -13.66 -25.26
N LEU A 517 -19.13 -13.57 -24.63
CA LEU A 517 -18.57 -14.67 -23.84
C LEU A 517 -19.43 -14.99 -22.61
N GLN A 518 -19.99 -13.97 -21.94
CA GLN A 518 -20.97 -14.15 -20.88
C GLN A 518 -22.23 -14.87 -21.36
N GLN A 519 -22.73 -14.56 -22.56
CA GLN A 519 -23.87 -15.25 -23.15
C GLN A 519 -23.55 -16.71 -23.52
N GLU A 520 -22.34 -16.98 -24.02
CA GLU A 520 -21.88 -18.33 -24.37
C GLU A 520 -21.66 -19.20 -23.12
N MET A 521 -21.17 -18.62 -22.03
CA MET A 521 -21.10 -19.28 -20.71
C MET A 521 -22.49 -19.52 -20.12
N ARG A 522 -23.42 -18.55 -20.21
CA ARG A 522 -24.82 -18.71 -19.77
C ARG A 522 -25.56 -19.83 -20.50
N THR A 523 -25.19 -20.08 -21.76
CA THR A 523 -25.76 -21.16 -22.57
C THR A 523 -24.98 -22.48 -22.46
N LYS A 524 -24.01 -22.56 -21.52
CA LYS A 524 -23.12 -23.71 -21.27
C LYS A 524 -22.35 -24.18 -22.51
N ARG A 525 -22.11 -23.29 -23.48
CA ARG A 525 -21.32 -23.60 -24.69
C ARG A 525 -19.82 -23.50 -24.45
N LEU A 526 -19.41 -22.72 -23.45
CA LEU A 526 -18.02 -22.54 -23.05
C LEU A 526 -17.89 -22.70 -21.53
N THR A 527 -16.81 -23.33 -21.08
CA THR A 527 -16.40 -23.26 -19.66
C THR A 527 -15.73 -21.92 -19.35
N LYS A 528 -15.59 -21.59 -18.06
CA LYS A 528 -14.91 -20.36 -17.61
C LYS A 528 -13.47 -20.29 -18.16
N GLU A 529 -12.72 -21.40 -18.13
CA GLU A 529 -11.34 -21.41 -18.66
C GLU A 529 -11.31 -21.17 -20.17
N GLN A 530 -12.26 -21.77 -20.91
CA GLN A 530 -12.36 -21.60 -22.36
C GLN A 530 -12.74 -20.17 -22.75
N ALA A 531 -13.65 -19.54 -22.01
CA ALA A 531 -14.02 -18.14 -22.22
C ALA A 531 -12.84 -17.20 -21.93
N MET A 532 -12.05 -17.48 -20.87
CA MET A 532 -10.86 -16.70 -20.54
C MET A 532 -9.78 -16.81 -21.61
N GLU A 533 -9.54 -18.01 -22.13
CA GLU A 533 -8.60 -18.23 -23.22
C GLU A 533 -9.06 -17.54 -24.51
N GLU A 534 -10.35 -17.62 -24.83
CA GLU A 534 -10.90 -16.95 -26.01
C GLU A 534 -10.83 -15.41 -25.91
N PHE A 535 -11.02 -14.86 -24.71
CA PHE A 535 -10.84 -13.43 -24.47
C PHE A 535 -9.39 -13.00 -24.66
N ARG A 536 -8.44 -13.72 -24.06
CA ARG A 536 -6.99 -13.44 -24.21
C ARG A 536 -6.54 -13.55 -25.67
N ARG A 537 -7.14 -14.46 -26.44
CA ARG A 537 -6.89 -14.60 -27.88
C ARG A 537 -7.39 -13.39 -28.68
N GLN A 538 -8.53 -12.82 -28.31
CA GLN A 538 -9.13 -11.67 -29.01
C GLN A 538 -8.56 -10.32 -28.56
N HIS A 539 -8.11 -10.24 -27.30
CA HIS A 539 -7.53 -9.05 -26.67
C HIS A 539 -6.18 -9.40 -26.04
N PRO A 540 -5.16 -9.72 -26.85
CA PRO A 540 -3.83 -10.06 -26.33
C PRO A 540 -3.24 -8.86 -25.57
N LYS A 541 -2.62 -9.11 -24.41
CA LYS A 541 -1.85 -8.07 -23.71
C LYS A 541 -0.80 -7.52 -24.69
N PRO A 542 -0.62 -6.18 -24.79
CA PRO A 542 0.45 -5.63 -25.61
C PRO A 542 1.77 -6.18 -25.08
N VAL A 543 2.47 -6.93 -25.92
CA VAL A 543 3.82 -7.41 -25.62
C VAL A 543 4.69 -6.16 -25.57
N VAL A 544 5.36 -5.91 -24.44
CA VAL A 544 6.45 -4.93 -24.37
C VAL A 544 7.58 -5.49 -25.23
N VAL A 545 7.62 -5.08 -26.49
CA VAL A 545 8.69 -5.46 -27.41
C VAL A 545 9.92 -4.61 -27.03
N PRO A 546 11.10 -5.21 -26.77
CA PRO A 546 12.33 -4.45 -26.65
C PRO A 546 12.59 -3.76 -27.99
N VAL A 547 12.77 -2.44 -27.97
CA VAL A 547 12.98 -1.60 -29.15
C VAL A 547 14.19 -2.13 -29.95
N PRO A 548 14.02 -2.57 -31.21
CA PRO A 548 15.15 -2.90 -32.08
C PRO A 548 15.78 -1.62 -32.62
N GLU A 549 17.12 -1.60 -32.75
CA GLU A 549 17.88 -0.51 -33.37
C GLU A 549 17.40 -0.19 -34.80
N PRO A 550 17.40 1.09 -35.22
CA PRO A 550 16.80 1.50 -36.47
C PRO A 550 17.71 1.13 -37.65
N THR A 551 17.16 0.45 -38.65
CA THR A 551 17.76 0.33 -40.00
C THR A 551 16.76 0.76 -41.07
N PRO A 552 17.25 1.24 -42.23
CA PRO A 552 16.60 2.31 -42.98
C PRO A 552 15.42 1.85 -43.83
N GLU A 553 14.44 2.74 -43.93
CA GLU A 553 13.15 2.58 -44.63
C GLU A 553 13.28 2.15 -46.10
N PRO A 554 12.31 1.34 -46.60
CA PRO A 554 11.92 1.36 -47.99
C PRO A 554 10.65 2.21 -48.22
N THR A 555 10.77 3.10 -49.19
CA THR A 555 9.81 4.00 -49.84
C THR A 555 8.34 3.52 -49.91
N PRO A 556 7.35 4.40 -49.63
CA PRO A 556 5.93 4.06 -49.80
C PRO A 556 5.49 4.13 -51.28
N ALA A 557 4.67 3.17 -51.69
CA ALA A 557 3.88 3.20 -52.91
C ALA A 557 2.56 4.00 -52.68
N PRO A 558 1.94 4.55 -53.73
CA PRO A 558 1.12 5.75 -53.61
C PRO A 558 -0.31 5.41 -53.20
N GLU A 559 -0.73 5.88 -52.02
CA GLU A 559 -2.15 5.98 -51.69
C GLU A 559 -2.77 7.24 -52.27
N SER A 560 -4.00 7.03 -52.72
CA SER A 560 -4.84 7.86 -53.55
C SER A 560 -5.11 9.26 -53.00
N LYS A 561 -4.98 10.24 -53.89
CA LYS A 561 -5.46 11.62 -53.75
C LYS A 561 -6.93 11.67 -53.33
N GLN A 562 -7.19 12.08 -52.10
CA GLN A 562 -8.40 12.81 -51.69
C GLN A 562 -7.99 13.94 -50.72
N GLN A 563 -7.43 15.03 -51.29
CA GLN A 563 -7.45 16.38 -50.69
C GLN A 563 -8.86 16.98 -50.96
N ALA A 564 -9.44 17.90 -50.19
CA ALA A 564 -8.81 19.15 -49.74
C ALA A 564 -9.68 19.98 -48.74
N ALA A 565 -10.51 19.39 -47.87
CA ALA A 565 -11.56 20.16 -47.18
C ALA A 565 -11.38 20.47 -45.68
N ASP A 566 -10.41 19.90 -44.95
CA ASP A 566 -10.40 19.99 -43.47
C ASP A 566 -9.08 20.45 -42.82
N VAL A 567 -8.34 21.32 -43.49
CA VAL A 567 -7.13 21.95 -42.91
C VAL A 567 -7.54 23.26 -42.19
N PRO A 568 -7.26 23.40 -40.89
CA PRO A 568 -7.50 24.65 -40.16
C PRO A 568 -6.73 25.82 -40.77
N LYS A 569 -7.33 27.01 -40.87
CA LYS A 569 -6.73 28.16 -41.55
C LYS A 569 -5.68 28.88 -40.70
N ASP A 570 -5.82 28.86 -39.39
CA ASP A 570 -4.88 29.45 -38.45
C ASP A 570 -4.85 28.69 -37.11
N ILE A 571 -3.87 29.04 -36.26
CA ILE A 571 -3.66 28.42 -34.95
C ILE A 571 -4.89 28.62 -34.04
N LEU A 572 -5.56 29.75 -34.18
CA LEU A 572 -6.72 30.10 -33.35
C LEU A 572 -7.92 29.20 -33.69
N GLU A 573 -8.14 28.92 -34.98
CA GLU A 573 -9.16 27.98 -35.44
C GLU A 573 -8.89 26.56 -34.90
N LEU A 574 -7.63 26.13 -34.88
CA LEU A 574 -7.27 24.82 -34.31
C LEU A 574 -7.53 24.76 -32.79
N ILE A 575 -7.20 25.81 -32.04
CA ILE A 575 -7.42 25.91 -30.59
C ILE A 575 -8.93 25.98 -30.28
N LEU A 576 -9.71 26.72 -31.08
CA LEU A 576 -11.18 26.80 -30.95
C LEU A 576 -11.85 25.46 -31.28
N ARG A 577 -11.41 24.77 -32.34
CA ARG A 577 -11.89 23.42 -32.69
C ARG A 577 -11.56 22.40 -31.60
N ALA A 578 -10.42 22.55 -30.94
CA ALA A 578 -10.07 21.73 -29.79
C ALA A 578 -10.89 22.05 -28.54
N GLY A 579 -11.61 23.18 -28.50
CA GLY A 579 -12.40 23.60 -27.34
C GLY A 579 -11.56 24.06 -26.14
N ILE A 580 -10.27 24.36 -26.36
CA ILE A 580 -9.35 24.83 -25.30
C ILE A 580 -9.72 26.25 -24.86
N VAL A 581 -10.20 27.07 -25.81
CA VAL A 581 -10.68 28.43 -25.58
C VAL A 581 -12.06 28.57 -26.21
N SER A 582 -12.97 29.33 -25.58
CA SER A 582 -14.32 29.55 -26.12
C SER A 582 -14.37 30.75 -27.07
N GLN A 583 -15.38 30.80 -27.94
CA GLN A 583 -15.60 31.95 -28.84
C GLN A 583 -15.86 33.24 -28.03
N SER A 584 -16.51 33.14 -26.87
CA SER A 584 -16.69 34.27 -25.94
C SER A 584 -15.36 34.81 -25.39
N ASP A 585 -14.39 33.94 -25.07
CA ASP A 585 -13.07 34.39 -24.58
C ASP A 585 -12.29 35.16 -25.67
N VAL A 586 -12.55 34.84 -26.94
CA VAL A 586 -11.96 35.53 -28.11
C VAL A 586 -12.64 36.88 -28.35
N ASP A 587 -13.97 36.92 -28.24
CA ASP A 587 -14.76 38.14 -28.45
C ASP A 587 -14.51 39.19 -27.35
N ASP A 588 -14.30 38.75 -26.10
CA ASP A 588 -13.97 39.60 -24.95
C ASP A 588 -12.64 40.36 -25.10
N LEU A 589 -11.73 39.89 -25.96
CA LEU A 589 -10.39 40.48 -26.18
C LEU A 589 -10.32 41.42 -27.42
N GLY A 590 -11.42 41.54 -28.16
CA GLY A 590 -11.57 42.38 -29.36
C GLY A 590 -11.05 41.70 -30.63
N SER A 591 -11.95 41.42 -31.57
CA SER A 591 -11.68 40.67 -32.81
C SER A 591 -11.60 41.57 -34.06
N GLU A 592 -10.53 42.36 -34.19
CA GLU A 592 -10.19 42.90 -35.52
C GLU A 592 -9.42 41.84 -36.33
N GLU A 593 -9.86 41.58 -37.57
CA GLU A 593 -9.32 40.54 -38.48
C GLU A 593 -7.79 40.62 -38.70
N ALA A 594 -7.20 41.82 -38.53
CA ALA A 594 -5.78 42.06 -38.69
C ALA A 594 -4.90 41.58 -37.51
N ASP A 595 -5.49 41.24 -36.35
CA ASP A 595 -4.74 40.98 -35.11
C ASP A 595 -4.88 39.53 -34.58
N ARG A 596 -5.49 38.63 -35.37
CA ARG A 596 -5.74 37.21 -35.02
C ARG A 596 -4.47 36.44 -34.64
N THR A 597 -3.31 36.78 -35.22
CA THR A 597 -2.01 36.14 -34.90
C THR A 597 -1.44 36.58 -33.54
N ASN A 598 -1.78 37.79 -33.07
CA ASN A 598 -1.39 38.27 -31.73
C ASN A 598 -2.41 37.89 -30.65
N LEU A 599 -3.64 37.57 -31.03
CA LEU A 599 -4.71 37.19 -30.11
C LEU A 599 -4.35 35.96 -29.27
N ALA A 600 -3.74 34.94 -29.88
CA ALA A 600 -3.29 33.74 -29.16
C ALA A 600 -2.22 34.04 -28.09
N LYS A 601 -1.34 35.02 -28.33
CA LYS A 601 -0.37 35.49 -27.31
C LYS A 601 -1.03 36.31 -26.20
N ARG A 602 -2.08 37.07 -26.51
CA ARG A 602 -2.87 37.80 -25.51
C ARG A 602 -3.67 36.86 -24.62
N LEU A 603 -4.17 35.74 -25.16
CA LEU A 603 -4.80 34.67 -24.38
C LEU A 603 -3.82 34.03 -23.38
N VAL A 604 -2.54 33.87 -23.76
CA VAL A 604 -1.49 33.45 -22.82
C VAL A 604 -1.24 34.51 -21.75
N ALA A 605 -1.17 35.79 -22.12
CA ALA A 605 -0.95 36.88 -21.17
C ALA A 605 -2.08 37.04 -20.13
N VAL A 606 -3.32 36.69 -20.50
CA VAL A 606 -4.50 36.71 -19.62
C VAL A 606 -4.68 35.36 -18.86
N GLY A 607 -3.79 34.39 -19.10
CA GLY A 607 -3.76 33.10 -18.40
C GLY A 607 -4.85 32.11 -18.86
N LYS A 608 -5.48 32.35 -20.01
CA LYS A 608 -6.54 31.52 -20.59
C LYS A 608 -5.99 30.39 -21.49
N LEU A 609 -4.73 30.48 -21.89
CA LEU A 609 -4.00 29.49 -22.67
C LEU A 609 -2.57 29.42 -22.10
N ASP A 610 -1.95 28.26 -22.01
CA ASP A 610 -0.54 28.18 -21.59
C ASP A 610 0.43 28.33 -22.78
N SER A 611 1.68 28.71 -22.49
CA SER A 611 2.69 28.95 -23.52
C SER A 611 3.06 27.71 -24.31
N ASP A 612 3.04 26.54 -23.65
CA ASP A 612 3.53 25.29 -24.22
C ASP A 612 2.49 24.67 -25.15
N THR A 613 1.20 24.78 -24.80
CA THR A 613 0.07 24.45 -25.68
C THR A 613 0.03 25.37 -26.90
N LEU A 614 0.38 26.65 -26.77
CA LEU A 614 0.48 27.54 -27.93
C LEU A 614 1.63 27.12 -28.87
N ILE A 615 2.76 26.63 -28.33
CA ILE A 615 3.88 26.11 -29.11
C ILE A 615 3.48 24.79 -29.80
N ALA A 616 2.82 23.88 -29.07
CA ALA A 616 2.30 22.63 -29.61
C ALA A 616 1.29 22.91 -30.74
N ALA A 617 0.40 23.89 -30.59
CA ALA A 617 -0.59 24.23 -31.61
C ALA A 617 0.06 24.72 -32.92
N ARG A 618 1.18 25.46 -32.83
CA ARG A 618 1.99 25.86 -34.00
C ARG A 618 2.61 24.65 -34.70
N GLN A 619 3.14 23.71 -33.92
CA GLN A 619 3.76 22.50 -34.45
C GLN A 619 2.71 21.60 -35.13
N CYS A 620 1.54 21.40 -34.50
CA CYS A 620 0.41 20.69 -35.09
C CYS A 620 -0.03 21.28 -36.42
N LEU A 621 -0.23 22.60 -36.50
CA LEU A 621 -0.64 23.26 -37.74
C LEU A 621 0.41 23.05 -38.86
N SER A 622 1.70 23.20 -38.55
CA SER A 622 2.77 22.96 -39.52
C SER A 622 2.84 21.51 -39.99
N LEU A 623 2.47 20.53 -39.15
CA LEU A 623 2.43 19.12 -39.52
C LEU A 623 1.21 18.78 -40.36
N ILE A 624 0.05 19.40 -40.08
CA ILE A 624 -1.17 19.28 -40.90
C ILE A 624 -0.92 19.87 -42.28
N GLU A 625 -0.32 21.06 -42.39
CA GLU A 625 0.02 21.69 -43.68
C GLU A 625 0.96 20.83 -44.54
N ARG A 626 1.85 20.07 -43.90
CA ARG A 626 2.77 19.11 -44.55
C ARG A 626 2.13 17.75 -44.77
N ASN A 627 0.86 17.57 -44.43
CA ASN A 627 0.10 16.33 -44.53
C ASN A 627 0.72 15.16 -43.74
N ARG A 628 1.43 15.47 -42.64
CA ARG A 628 2.07 14.49 -41.73
C ARG A 628 1.24 14.22 -40.47
N LEU A 629 0.19 14.99 -40.23
CA LEU A 629 -0.70 14.83 -39.08
C LEU A 629 -2.14 15.15 -39.49
N ALA A 630 -3.07 14.25 -39.17
CA ALA A 630 -4.50 14.50 -39.38
C ALA A 630 -5.03 15.52 -38.37
N THR A 631 -5.98 16.36 -38.78
CA THR A 631 -6.55 17.43 -37.94
C THR A 631 -7.16 16.89 -36.65
N GLU A 632 -7.83 15.74 -36.68
CA GLU A 632 -8.42 15.09 -35.51
C GLU A 632 -7.35 14.60 -34.53
N ARG A 633 -6.24 14.07 -35.05
CA ARG A 633 -5.09 13.68 -34.21
C ARG A 633 -4.44 14.89 -33.55
N ALA A 634 -4.29 15.97 -34.30
CA ALA A 634 -3.76 17.22 -33.75
C ALA A 634 -4.63 17.77 -32.61
N ILE A 635 -5.96 17.70 -32.72
CA ILE A 635 -6.88 18.16 -31.66
C ILE A 635 -6.70 17.34 -30.38
N ILE A 636 -6.63 16.02 -30.49
CA ILE A 636 -6.46 15.12 -29.33
C ILE A 636 -5.11 15.37 -28.65
N ALA A 637 -4.04 15.52 -29.42
CA ALA A 637 -2.72 15.80 -28.87
C ALA A 637 -2.66 17.17 -28.16
N LEU A 638 -3.32 18.19 -28.72
CA LEU A 638 -3.38 19.52 -28.10
C LEU A 638 -4.17 19.52 -26.79
N LEU A 639 -5.27 18.78 -26.73
CA LEU A 639 -6.03 18.60 -25.50
C LEU A 639 -5.20 17.90 -24.42
N TYR A 640 -4.37 16.93 -24.81
CA TYR A 640 -3.45 16.26 -23.91
C TYR A 640 -2.35 17.21 -23.42
N CYS A 641 -1.69 17.95 -24.31
CA CYS A 641 -0.69 18.97 -23.94
C CYS A 641 -1.25 19.99 -22.94
N GLN A 642 -2.46 20.49 -23.18
CA GLN A 642 -3.12 21.47 -22.32
C GLN A 642 -3.46 20.91 -20.92
N ARG A 643 -3.87 19.64 -20.87
CA ARG A 643 -4.27 18.96 -19.62
C ARG A 643 -3.07 18.55 -18.79
N SER A 644 -2.02 18.03 -19.43
CA SER A 644 -0.86 17.44 -18.77
C SER A 644 0.33 18.41 -18.66
N ARG A 645 0.27 19.58 -19.32
CA ARG A 645 1.37 20.57 -19.42
C ARG A 645 2.67 19.98 -19.95
N VAL A 646 2.55 19.22 -21.03
CA VAL A 646 3.67 18.55 -21.69
C VAL A 646 3.77 18.99 -23.14
N ASP A 647 4.96 18.87 -23.74
CA ASP A 647 5.16 19.20 -25.15
C ASP A 647 4.47 18.20 -26.09
N LEU A 648 4.38 18.57 -27.37
CA LEU A 648 3.68 17.78 -28.38
C LEU A 648 4.29 16.39 -28.59
N TYR A 649 5.62 16.26 -28.51
CA TYR A 649 6.29 14.99 -28.78
C TYR A 649 6.10 14.01 -27.64
N HIS A 650 6.14 14.52 -26.40
CA HIS A 650 5.81 13.71 -25.24
C HIS A 650 4.33 13.28 -25.27
N SER A 651 3.43 14.15 -25.73
CA SER A 651 2.02 13.77 -25.93
C SER A 651 1.84 12.62 -26.93
N PHE A 652 2.65 12.55 -27.99
CA PHE A 652 2.56 11.45 -28.95
C PHE A 652 3.07 10.12 -28.38
N GLU A 653 4.14 10.16 -27.57
CA GLU A 653 4.63 8.96 -26.89
C GLU A 653 3.60 8.40 -25.92
N GLU A 654 3.01 9.26 -25.09
CA GLU A 654 1.97 8.87 -24.13
C GLU A 654 0.67 8.41 -24.82
N LEU A 655 0.34 8.97 -25.98
CA LEU A 655 -0.79 8.55 -26.79
C LEU A 655 -0.49 7.29 -27.64
N GLY A 656 0.74 6.77 -27.59
CA GLY A 656 1.19 5.60 -28.34
C GLY A 656 1.21 5.84 -29.86
N TRP A 657 1.45 7.07 -30.30
CA TRP A 657 1.52 7.46 -31.71
C TRP A 657 2.97 7.57 -32.17
N GLU A 658 3.24 7.09 -33.38
CA GLU A 658 4.53 7.29 -34.01
C GLU A 658 4.76 8.78 -34.29
N ARG A 659 5.99 9.25 -34.04
CA ARG A 659 6.37 10.64 -34.25
C ARG A 659 6.23 10.97 -35.75
N PRO A 660 5.44 12.00 -36.11
CA PRO A 660 5.01 12.22 -37.48
C PRO A 660 6.11 12.63 -38.42
#